data_AF-A0A1V6V3B0-F1
#
_entry.id   AF-A0A1V6V3B0-F1
#
_cell.length_a   1.000
_cell.length_b   1.000
_cell.length_c   1.000
_cell.angle_alpha   90.00
_cell.angle_beta   90.00
_cell.angle_gamma   90.00
#
_symmetry.space_group_name_H-M   'P 1'
#
loop_
_entity.id
_entity.type
_entity.pdbx_description
1 polymer ?
#
loop_
_entity_poly.entity_id
_entity_poly.type
_entity_poly.pdbx_seq_one_letter_code
_entity_poly.pdbx_strand_id
1 'polypeptide(L)'
;MRLNAVSPTNSKLRHLIRSEHYHDRSGHLGKRKIISLGDMSDQGGVFGAFGAVLGYIGAEAATDIWFLSLLWPQRSFSHFKFRSIPILALLMPMGGPLHKAALDAFDMANAQGLLKGAHEGHMLGTSFFKQTDWTYTIPGTGSSEPRAARNCMWARALHYMPLPAENSGSLAGISPPATGAAIEKGIIPPADNGRIPLRAKVAVYHLIFTPATAEDRASQMAFVRENCGRPGWHVYLSIFIAELSGIIIFAVIYAIGRSLWCLIWLAPLLLRLVSAFFALDREPLSSISSSISLPSATTTTEAESPRDFVLHFPQNQGGDLMLFTGHSALVQQFFRHYGHPVRNRTREMLQLCIIALFAALFPLGLLASTLWMPPLVQYAWICYQLYIVMTMHIIRYTSFGRDTSTESKIADYLADQPAILFGEKRQGAETVKKSQHNSMSPDDWMPVRSAERDKGYPLATLMQVVYGEDMGMGDGYSRCFSIMYRLALEQGAVDSVKCPDGTVITGFNDDRAERLRQHLTPGQERSFYILWEWWATCSRACVVEETEEEHDDNYDDLFGDDESHFYPQNHVERETIHQAGGIWYKLQFNCVYNKCMATLFNAEFENFVIHRSGDDLVNLRRDLAQEAACLTIAIEACSPQSYTQQPAQPYSQDGESYLAHRSESSPVWRAGRRVLGSSDLPGLDPRCSAGSSIDSCPWLGEIGGLPLYLWDVKERRTVEVFSLWDEYEFDVPYTAISHTWGRWRQRDQPGVNMKPCVPWLIPQNSLFDVERLPDILAQIPTDTPYIWFDLVCIPQEGCGEELGEELRQAMWTEIASQASIFKGAKHAIAWWNTDSAPESWDGMRSAIQWMSSVYLDLQFSNTDESSIRIPPWKAHDWLQATGLFSPDMVTLPWFSSLWTLQEVCLRPDIWICNKNLDLLTVGDKGALVAFNTLVSLAERVKDTLIREFNDLTTPADLLLERWKPLVHPGFHEVLDLLHRTGMNNLHELKREQILFLATSRYCSHSRAQAIMSVLGMTEWYNSATAMPEQRQPNKPGFVFDQYPLAFVQEVARNLGSSFFITTVLVDDPPVDDVETQDVVRGTMLPFRARISEPRRLCVPRLETADHPSVSTWEVRGDGAVLLPEVEILFSSDSDYGDTKYMKCFVDLSMPVPEHIVEREHFQPQGSMYHGDLRHWVKQLIPEIYGVHGTYYAIHLRYRPGQWDGLLLKAAGREDSSQPETMIKIGNLHVLTMVGNGDYLPRRESVDVNWIVL
;
A
#
# COMPACT_ATOMS: atom_id res chain seq x y z
N MET A 1 -57.21 -15.31 -37.75
CA MET A 1 -58.23 -14.23 -37.69
C MET A 1 -57.74 -13.11 -38.60
N ARG A 2 -58.55 -12.76 -39.62
CA ARG A 2 -58.22 -11.77 -40.67
C ARG A 2 -58.40 -10.34 -40.17
N LEU A 3 -57.55 -9.42 -40.65
CA LEU A 3 -57.83 -8.10 -41.29
C LEU A 3 -56.51 -7.28 -41.26
N ASN A 4 -55.76 -7.22 -42.37
CA ASN A 4 -55.79 -6.20 -43.45
C ASN A 4 -55.38 -4.78 -42.98
N ALA A 5 -54.59 -3.96 -43.67
CA ALA A 5 -53.66 -4.03 -44.80
C ALA A 5 -53.12 -2.59 -45.05
N VAL A 6 -52.04 -2.48 -45.83
CA VAL A 6 -51.61 -1.32 -46.68
C VAL A 6 -50.62 -0.29 -46.08
N SER A 7 -49.35 -0.48 -46.47
CA SER A 7 -48.41 0.54 -46.99
C SER A 7 -48.52 0.46 -48.54
N PRO A 8 -48.31 1.52 -49.40
CA PRO A 8 -46.97 2.12 -49.59
C PRO A 8 -46.81 3.51 -50.27
N THR A 9 -45.52 3.90 -50.39
CA THR A 9 -44.84 4.63 -51.50
C THR A 9 -44.88 6.17 -51.68
N ASN A 10 -43.69 6.78 -51.50
CA ASN A 10 -42.87 7.52 -52.48
C ASN A 10 -43.46 8.55 -53.46
N SER A 11 -42.89 9.77 -53.35
CA SER A 11 -42.29 10.62 -54.41
C SER A 11 -42.97 11.93 -54.86
N LYS A 12 -42.16 13.02 -54.72
CA LYS A 12 -42.00 14.24 -55.55
C LYS A 12 -43.18 15.18 -55.82
N LEU A 13 -42.99 16.47 -55.52
CA LEU A 13 -43.30 17.57 -56.47
C LEU A 13 -42.54 18.88 -56.15
N ARG A 14 -41.97 19.51 -57.20
CA ARG A 14 -41.44 20.89 -57.25
C ARG A 14 -42.51 21.86 -57.78
N HIS A 15 -42.25 23.15 -57.56
CA HIS A 15 -42.76 24.38 -58.22
C HIS A 15 -43.98 25.09 -57.59
N LEU A 16 -43.78 26.33 -57.12
CA LEU A 16 -43.98 27.56 -57.92
C LEU A 16 -43.39 28.82 -57.23
N ILE A 17 -43.04 29.82 -58.05
CA ILE A 17 -42.36 31.10 -57.76
C ILE A 17 -43.20 32.27 -58.35
N ARG A 18 -42.99 33.49 -57.81
CA ARG A 18 -43.27 34.89 -58.29
C ARG A 18 -44.61 35.52 -57.86
N SER A 19 -44.75 36.82 -57.58
CA SER A 19 -43.94 38.08 -57.74
C SER A 19 -44.52 39.17 -56.80
N GLU A 20 -43.86 40.27 -56.39
CA GLU A 20 -43.52 41.59 -57.03
C GLU A 20 -42.99 42.53 -55.89
N HIS A 21 -42.47 43.76 -56.04
CA HIS A 21 -41.46 44.45 -56.87
C HIS A 21 -41.27 45.90 -56.30
N TYR A 22 -40.29 46.69 -56.80
CA TYR A 22 -39.94 48.13 -56.54
C TYR A 22 -38.99 48.47 -55.35
N HIS A 23 -37.94 49.32 -55.43
CA HIS A 23 -37.39 50.21 -56.48
C HIS A 23 -35.87 50.52 -56.22
N ASP A 24 -35.25 51.22 -57.18
CA ASP A 24 -33.82 51.32 -57.52
C ASP A 24 -33.16 52.66 -57.08
N ARG A 25 -31.82 52.68 -56.85
CA ARG A 25 -30.87 53.81 -57.18
C ARG A 25 -29.42 53.62 -56.67
N SER A 26 -28.52 53.42 -57.64
CA SER A 26 -27.19 54.05 -57.88
C SER A 26 -26.16 54.29 -56.75
N GLY A 27 -24.91 53.85 -56.99
CA GLY A 27 -23.71 54.68 -56.70
C GLY A 27 -22.49 54.00 -56.05
N HIS A 28 -21.55 53.55 -56.89
CA HIS A 28 -20.08 53.58 -56.72
C HIS A 28 -19.46 53.77 -55.31
N LEU A 29 -18.73 52.75 -54.81
CA LEU A 29 -17.26 52.71 -54.61
C LEU A 29 -16.89 51.57 -53.62
N GLY A 30 -15.80 50.85 -53.92
CA GLY A 30 -14.99 50.19 -52.89
C GLY A 30 -15.13 48.67 -52.83
N LYS A 31 -14.17 47.97 -53.46
CA LYS A 31 -13.85 46.57 -53.22
C LYS A 31 -13.76 46.29 -51.71
N ARG A 32 -14.73 45.58 -51.14
CA ARG A 32 -14.53 44.77 -49.93
C ARG A 32 -15.02 43.36 -50.20
N LYS A 33 -14.07 42.44 -50.09
CA LYS A 33 -14.17 40.99 -50.11
C LYS A 33 -15.44 40.57 -49.34
N ILE A 34 -16.44 40.07 -50.05
CA ILE A 34 -17.56 39.34 -49.44
C ILE A 34 -16.96 38.02 -48.97
N ILE A 35 -16.73 37.90 -47.66
CA ILE A 35 -16.42 36.63 -47.01
C ILE A 35 -17.69 35.78 -47.13
N SER A 36 -17.51 34.57 -47.62
CA SER A 36 -18.53 33.54 -47.81
C SER A 36 -19.39 33.38 -46.55
N LEU A 37 -20.72 33.45 -46.70
CA LEU A 37 -21.69 33.12 -45.65
C LEU A 37 -21.62 31.63 -45.23
N GLY A 38 -20.89 30.78 -45.99
CA GLY A 38 -20.60 29.39 -45.63
C GLY A 38 -19.52 29.22 -44.55
N ASP A 39 -18.49 30.09 -44.55
CA ASP A 39 -17.37 30.01 -43.58
C ASP A 39 -17.80 30.42 -42.15
N MET A 40 -18.87 31.21 -42.00
CA MET A 40 -19.35 31.65 -40.69
C MET A 40 -20.15 30.56 -39.95
N SER A 41 -20.72 29.57 -40.66
CA SER A 41 -21.45 28.47 -40.03
C SER A 41 -20.52 27.41 -39.43
N ASP A 42 -19.37 27.15 -40.08
CA ASP A 42 -18.33 26.25 -39.54
C ASP A 42 -17.63 26.85 -38.31
N GLN A 43 -17.43 28.18 -38.29
CA GLN A 43 -16.83 28.84 -37.11
C GLN A 43 -17.71 28.78 -35.86
N GLY A 44 -19.04 28.87 -36.00
CA GLY A 44 -19.98 28.74 -34.87
C GLY A 44 -19.92 27.37 -34.19
N GLY A 45 -19.73 26.31 -34.98
CA GLY A 45 -19.54 24.94 -34.46
C GLY A 45 -18.24 24.76 -33.68
N VAL A 46 -17.13 25.30 -34.20
CA VAL A 46 -15.82 25.25 -33.53
C VAL A 46 -15.85 26.00 -32.20
N PHE A 47 -16.50 27.17 -32.14
CA PHE A 47 -16.67 27.94 -30.92
C PHE A 47 -17.55 27.24 -29.89
N GLY A 48 -18.60 26.53 -30.33
CA GLY A 48 -19.42 25.69 -29.45
C GLY A 48 -18.64 24.53 -28.85
N ALA A 49 -17.86 23.82 -29.66
CA ALA A 49 -17.03 22.70 -29.20
C ALA A 49 -15.94 23.16 -28.21
N PHE A 50 -15.22 24.24 -28.53
CA PHE A 50 -14.22 24.80 -27.62
C PHE A 50 -14.85 25.31 -26.31
N GLY A 51 -16.02 25.95 -26.39
CA GLY A 51 -16.78 26.36 -25.22
C GLY A 51 -17.21 25.17 -24.33
N ALA A 52 -17.58 24.03 -24.91
CA ALA A 52 -17.92 22.83 -24.15
C ALA A 52 -16.69 22.25 -23.40
N VAL A 53 -15.52 22.21 -24.05
CA VAL A 53 -14.25 21.79 -23.42
C VAL A 53 -13.89 22.72 -22.25
N LEU A 54 -13.99 24.04 -22.44
CA LEU A 54 -13.80 25.00 -21.35
C LEU A 54 -14.79 24.78 -20.21
N GLY A 55 -16.03 24.40 -20.54
CA GLY A 55 -17.05 24.03 -19.57
C GLY A 55 -16.63 22.86 -18.69
N TYR A 56 -16.12 21.78 -19.28
CA TYR A 56 -15.64 20.61 -18.56
C TYR A 56 -14.43 20.94 -17.68
N ILE A 57 -13.39 21.55 -18.26
CA ILE A 57 -12.15 21.90 -17.55
C ILE A 57 -12.43 22.86 -16.40
N GLY A 58 -13.27 23.86 -16.62
CA GLY A 58 -13.62 24.82 -15.59
C GLY A 58 -14.51 24.24 -14.49
N ALA A 59 -15.43 23.35 -14.84
CA ALA A 59 -16.27 22.66 -13.85
C ALA A 59 -15.46 21.76 -12.93
N GLU A 60 -14.42 21.08 -13.46
CA GLU A 60 -13.47 20.34 -12.64
C GLU A 60 -12.67 21.25 -11.73
N ALA A 61 -12.30 22.45 -12.18
CA ALA A 61 -11.53 23.41 -11.40
C ALA A 61 -12.32 24.15 -10.31
N ALA A 62 -13.64 24.24 -10.45
CA ALA A 62 -14.52 24.93 -9.51
C ALA A 62 -14.53 24.22 -8.14
N THR A 63 -14.04 24.90 -7.11
CA THR A 63 -14.04 24.41 -5.72
C THR A 63 -15.29 24.86 -4.96
N ASP A 64 -15.51 24.32 -3.77
CA ASP A 64 -16.64 24.67 -2.90
C ASP A 64 -16.58 26.09 -2.31
N ILE A 65 -15.43 26.77 -2.39
CA ILE A 65 -15.22 28.13 -1.86
C ILE A 65 -16.17 29.15 -2.49
N TRP A 66 -16.57 28.95 -3.74
CA TRP A 66 -17.46 29.83 -4.49
C TRP A 66 -18.83 29.90 -3.83
N PHE A 67 -19.45 28.75 -3.54
CA PHE A 67 -20.76 28.69 -2.90
C PHE A 67 -20.69 29.01 -1.40
N LEU A 68 -19.57 28.74 -0.72
CA LEU A 68 -19.38 29.19 0.66
C LEU A 68 -19.39 30.74 0.75
N SER A 69 -18.72 31.41 -0.19
CA SER A 69 -18.69 32.88 -0.27
C SER A 69 -20.03 33.50 -0.66
N LEU A 70 -20.86 32.75 -1.41
CA LEU A 70 -22.21 33.13 -1.80
C LEU A 70 -23.19 32.99 -0.61
N LEU A 71 -23.12 31.88 0.12
CA LEU A 71 -24.06 31.55 1.19
C LEU A 71 -23.73 32.17 2.55
N TRP A 72 -22.47 32.59 2.77
CA TRP A 72 -22.06 33.32 3.97
C TRP A 72 -21.15 34.52 3.65
N PRO A 73 -21.65 35.50 2.88
CA PRO A 73 -20.84 36.63 2.40
C PRO A 73 -20.34 37.53 3.53
N GLN A 74 -21.05 37.60 4.67
CA GLN A 74 -20.64 38.34 5.87
C GLN A 74 -19.33 37.82 6.46
N ARG A 75 -19.07 36.52 6.32
CA ARG A 75 -17.83 35.89 6.76
C ARG A 75 -16.74 36.04 5.72
N SER A 76 -17.06 35.76 4.45
CA SER A 76 -16.09 35.79 3.35
C SER A 76 -15.61 37.18 2.97
N PHE A 77 -16.37 38.25 3.22
CA PHE A 77 -16.01 39.64 2.87
C PHE A 77 -15.93 40.58 4.07
N SER A 78 -15.66 40.04 5.27
CA SER A 78 -15.58 40.83 6.50
C SER A 78 -14.33 41.73 6.59
N HIS A 79 -13.31 41.42 5.79
CA HIS A 79 -11.98 41.98 5.88
C HIS A 79 -11.54 42.61 4.56
N PHE A 80 -11.93 43.87 4.38
CA PHE A 80 -11.69 44.60 3.14
C PHE A 80 -10.42 45.47 3.26
N LYS A 81 -9.35 45.10 2.55
CA LYS A 81 -8.10 45.87 2.41
C LYS A 81 -7.98 46.41 0.97
N PHE A 82 -7.40 47.61 0.80
CA PHE A 82 -7.16 48.17 -0.54
C PHE A 82 -6.29 47.27 -1.43
N ARG A 83 -5.35 46.51 -0.82
CA ARG A 83 -4.50 45.54 -1.53
C ARG A 83 -5.27 44.32 -2.07
N SER A 84 -6.43 44.00 -1.47
CA SER A 84 -7.25 42.86 -1.87
C SER A 84 -8.17 43.18 -3.06
N ILE A 85 -8.35 44.46 -3.40
CA ILE A 85 -9.21 44.91 -4.51
C ILE A 85 -8.81 44.27 -5.86
N PRO A 86 -7.56 44.32 -6.33
CA PRO A 86 -7.18 43.72 -7.61
C PRO A 86 -7.37 42.19 -7.62
N ILE A 87 -7.04 41.52 -6.52
CA ILE A 87 -7.23 40.07 -6.38
C ILE A 87 -8.72 39.72 -6.44
N LEU A 88 -9.55 40.46 -5.72
CA LEU A 88 -10.99 40.25 -5.68
C LEU A 88 -11.60 40.50 -7.08
N ALA A 89 -11.23 41.59 -7.74
CA ALA A 89 -11.75 41.95 -9.07
C ALA A 89 -11.31 41.03 -10.20
N LEU A 90 -10.08 40.49 -10.13
CA LEU A 90 -9.49 39.69 -11.21
C LEU A 90 -9.61 38.19 -10.98
N LEU A 91 -9.71 37.71 -9.74
CA LEU A 91 -9.71 36.28 -9.47
C LEU A 91 -11.05 35.78 -8.94
N MET A 92 -11.92 36.61 -8.33
CA MET A 92 -13.18 36.16 -7.71
C MET A 92 -14.52 36.42 -8.46
N PRO A 93 -14.58 36.56 -9.81
CA PRO A 93 -15.85 36.63 -10.52
C PRO A 93 -16.55 35.26 -10.64
N MET A 94 -17.89 35.22 -10.53
CA MET A 94 -18.70 33.98 -10.58
C MET A 94 -19.38 33.73 -11.94
N GLY A 95 -18.84 34.28 -13.03
CA GLY A 95 -19.41 34.17 -14.39
C GLY A 95 -19.05 32.90 -15.18
N GLY A 96 -18.37 31.94 -14.55
CA GLY A 96 -17.80 30.75 -15.20
C GLY A 96 -18.61 29.45 -15.04
N PRO A 97 -18.05 28.31 -15.48
CA PRO A 97 -18.68 26.99 -15.35
C PRO A 97 -18.67 26.49 -13.90
N LEU A 98 -19.74 26.80 -13.16
CA LEU A 98 -19.93 26.38 -11.76
C LEU A 98 -20.89 25.19 -11.60
N HIS A 99 -21.31 24.56 -12.70
CA HIS A 99 -22.39 23.56 -12.70
C HIS A 99 -22.06 22.30 -11.90
N LYS A 100 -20.82 21.78 -11.94
CA LYS A 100 -20.39 20.64 -11.11
C LYS A 100 -20.45 20.97 -9.62
N ALA A 101 -19.80 22.05 -9.19
CA ALA A 101 -19.83 22.49 -7.80
C ALA A 101 -21.25 22.80 -7.29
N ALA A 102 -22.16 23.22 -8.17
CA ALA A 102 -23.57 23.44 -7.83
C ALA A 102 -24.33 22.12 -7.65
N LEU A 103 -24.09 21.13 -8.51
CA LEU A 103 -24.65 19.78 -8.38
C LEU A 103 -24.16 19.12 -7.08
N ASP A 104 -22.87 19.22 -6.78
CA ASP A 104 -22.30 18.71 -5.52
C ASP A 104 -23.01 19.34 -4.29
N ALA A 105 -23.31 20.65 -4.36
CA ALA A 105 -24.05 21.34 -3.31
C ALA A 105 -25.50 20.83 -3.17
N PHE A 106 -26.16 20.48 -4.28
CA PHE A 106 -27.50 19.88 -4.28
C PHE A 106 -27.51 18.44 -3.80
N ASP A 107 -26.54 17.63 -4.23
CA ASP A 107 -26.40 16.24 -3.81
C ASP A 107 -26.16 16.17 -2.30
N MET A 108 -25.29 17.04 -1.78
CA MET A 108 -25.08 17.16 -0.34
C MET A 108 -26.33 17.65 0.39
N ALA A 109 -27.05 18.63 -0.17
CA ALA A 109 -28.32 19.08 0.41
C ALA A 109 -29.39 17.96 0.42
N ASN A 110 -29.43 17.12 -0.60
CA ASN A 110 -30.34 15.98 -0.70
C ASN A 110 -29.97 14.86 0.28
N ALA A 111 -28.68 14.50 0.34
CA ALA A 111 -28.14 13.49 1.26
C ALA A 111 -28.45 13.85 2.72
N GLN A 112 -28.30 15.13 3.07
CA GLN A 112 -28.63 15.65 4.39
C GLN A 112 -30.13 15.96 4.59
N GLY A 113 -30.99 15.59 3.64
CA GLY A 113 -32.44 15.67 3.75
C GLY A 113 -33.07 17.06 3.64
N LEU A 114 -32.32 18.11 3.28
CA LEU A 114 -32.81 19.50 3.21
C LEU A 114 -33.93 19.71 2.18
N LEU A 115 -33.99 18.84 1.16
CA LEU A 115 -35.01 18.88 0.11
C LEU A 115 -36.30 18.14 0.48
N LYS A 116 -36.31 17.32 1.56
CA LYS A 116 -37.43 16.44 1.92
C LYS A 116 -38.61 17.15 2.59
N GLY A 117 -38.36 18.28 3.28
CA GLY A 117 -39.42 19.04 3.95
C GLY A 117 -38.93 20.30 4.66
N ALA A 118 -39.85 21.14 5.15
CA ALA A 118 -39.52 22.39 5.83
C ALA A 118 -38.81 22.20 7.19
N HIS A 119 -39.02 21.05 7.83
CA HIS A 119 -38.43 20.68 9.11
C HIS A 119 -37.60 19.39 9.04
N GLU A 120 -37.35 18.88 7.83
CA GLU A 120 -36.57 17.66 7.61
C GLU A 120 -35.15 18.01 7.16
N GLY A 121 -34.21 17.14 7.56
CA GLY A 121 -32.79 17.29 7.26
C GLY A 121 -32.05 18.35 8.09
N HIS A 122 -30.72 18.35 7.97
CA HIS A 122 -29.84 19.30 8.66
C HIS A 122 -28.85 19.98 7.72
N MET A 123 -28.47 21.22 8.04
CA MET A 123 -27.52 21.99 7.23
C MET A 123 -26.05 21.64 7.48
N LEU A 124 -25.77 20.87 8.53
CA LEU A 124 -24.42 20.36 8.82
C LEU A 124 -23.95 19.45 7.68
N GLY A 125 -22.72 19.66 7.21
CA GLY A 125 -22.14 18.91 6.10
C GLY A 125 -22.47 19.50 4.72
N THR A 126 -23.42 20.44 4.63
CA THR A 126 -23.82 21.09 3.37
C THR A 126 -23.04 22.39 3.13
N SER A 127 -23.17 23.00 1.94
CA SER A 127 -22.56 24.30 1.63
C SER A 127 -23.05 25.44 2.55
N PHE A 128 -24.20 25.28 3.22
CA PHE A 128 -24.67 26.23 4.24
C PHE A 128 -23.85 26.16 5.54
N PHE A 129 -23.34 24.99 5.90
CA PHE A 129 -22.53 24.80 7.09
C PHE A 129 -21.61 23.58 6.93
N LYS A 130 -20.46 23.82 6.30
CA LYS A 130 -19.48 22.77 5.97
C LYS A 130 -18.97 22.07 7.24
N GLN A 131 -18.97 20.75 7.21
CA GLN A 131 -18.31 19.92 8.20
C GLN A 131 -16.85 19.69 7.76
N THR A 132 -15.92 19.82 8.71
CA THR A 132 -14.51 19.48 8.51
C THR A 132 -14.24 18.10 9.09
N ASP A 133 -13.31 17.36 8.51
CA ASP A 133 -12.85 16.06 9.04
C ASP A 133 -11.92 16.20 10.25
N TRP A 134 -11.80 17.41 10.79
CA TRP A 134 -10.96 17.71 11.94
C TRP A 134 -11.63 17.21 13.21
N THR A 135 -10.83 16.67 14.12
CA THR A 135 -11.30 16.19 15.41
C THR A 135 -10.56 16.90 16.53
N TYR A 136 -11.12 16.88 17.74
CA TYR A 136 -10.44 17.38 18.93
C TYR A 136 -10.57 16.36 20.07
N THR A 137 -9.52 16.29 20.90
CA THR A 137 -9.53 15.53 22.15
C THR A 137 -9.46 16.49 23.33
N ILE A 138 -10.06 16.06 24.45
CA ILE A 138 -9.98 16.74 25.74
C ILE A 138 -9.20 15.81 26.66
N PRO A 139 -7.90 16.06 26.91
CA PRO A 139 -7.11 15.24 27.82
C PRO A 139 -7.75 15.19 29.22
N GLY A 140 -7.77 14.01 29.85
CA GLY A 140 -8.22 13.84 31.24
C GLY A 140 -9.70 13.49 31.44
N THR A 141 -10.52 13.34 30.39
CA THR A 141 -11.84 12.70 30.50
C THR A 141 -11.74 11.23 30.08
N GLY A 142 -12.22 10.29 30.90
CA GLY A 142 -12.05 8.83 30.75
C GLY A 142 -12.55 8.17 29.44
N SER A 143 -13.00 8.97 28.47
CA SER A 143 -13.16 8.57 27.06
C SER A 143 -12.21 9.43 26.21
N SER A 144 -11.05 8.90 25.81
CA SER A 144 -10.10 9.59 24.91
C SER A 144 -10.52 9.50 23.43
N GLU A 145 -11.83 9.42 23.16
CA GLU A 145 -12.34 9.32 21.80
C GLU A 145 -12.28 10.68 21.08
N PRO A 146 -11.74 10.74 19.85
CA PRO A 146 -11.69 11.96 19.06
C PRO A 146 -13.10 12.43 18.68
N ARG A 147 -13.43 13.70 18.99
CA ARG A 147 -14.74 14.30 18.69
C ARG A 147 -14.66 15.19 17.47
N ALA A 148 -15.66 15.13 16.58
CA ALA A 148 -15.71 15.98 15.40
C ALA A 148 -15.75 17.48 15.76
N ALA A 149 -14.83 18.25 15.19
CA ALA A 149 -14.78 19.70 15.32
C ALA A 149 -15.62 20.34 14.20
N ARG A 150 -16.64 21.13 14.57
CA ARG A 150 -17.49 21.85 13.60
C ARG A 150 -17.02 23.30 13.49
N ASN A 151 -17.15 23.89 12.30
CA ASN A 151 -16.83 25.29 12.00
C ASN A 151 -15.34 25.71 12.11
N CYS A 152 -14.58 25.26 13.11
CA CYS A 152 -13.11 25.37 13.22
C CYS A 152 -12.52 26.75 12.84
N MET A 153 -13.26 27.85 13.11
CA MET A 153 -12.91 29.19 12.62
C MET A 153 -11.55 29.66 13.15
N TRP A 154 -11.29 29.44 14.43
CA TRP A 154 -10.02 29.80 15.08
C TRP A 154 -8.84 29.02 14.52
N ALA A 155 -9.02 27.71 14.31
CA ALA A 155 -7.98 26.88 13.71
C ALA A 155 -7.67 27.29 12.26
N ARG A 156 -8.70 27.63 11.47
CA ARG A 156 -8.51 28.21 10.12
C ARG A 156 -7.81 29.58 10.15
N ALA A 157 -8.10 30.42 11.14
CA ALA A 157 -7.42 31.70 11.29
C ALA A 157 -5.94 31.53 11.64
N LEU A 158 -5.60 30.59 12.51
CA LEU A 158 -4.20 30.29 12.86
C LEU A 158 -3.44 29.73 11.66
N HIS A 159 -4.08 28.91 10.82
CA HIS A 159 -3.49 28.45 9.56
C HIS A 159 -3.25 29.58 8.54
N TYR A 160 -3.95 30.72 8.67
CA TYR A 160 -3.71 31.91 7.84
C TYR A 160 -2.67 32.86 8.42
N MET A 161 -2.12 32.60 9.61
CA MET A 161 -1.08 33.44 10.17
C MET A 161 0.23 33.28 9.40
N PRO A 162 0.89 34.40 9.02
CA PRO A 162 2.20 34.32 8.43
C PRO A 162 3.20 33.79 9.46
N LEU A 163 4.11 32.93 9.01
CA LEU A 163 5.24 32.52 9.84
C LEU A 163 6.08 33.76 10.20
N PRO A 164 6.48 33.93 11.48
CA PRO A 164 7.25 35.10 11.91
C PRO A 164 8.51 35.31 11.06
N ALA A 165 8.72 36.56 10.61
CA ALA A 165 9.92 36.95 9.87
C ALA A 165 11.14 36.98 10.83
N GLU A 166 12.30 36.57 10.33
CA GLU A 166 13.55 36.67 11.09
C GLU A 166 13.93 38.13 11.32
N ASN A 167 13.96 38.56 12.58
CA ASN A 167 14.54 39.85 12.94
C ASN A 167 16.07 39.74 12.80
N SER A 168 16.64 40.44 11.82
CA SER A 168 18.08 40.48 11.50
C SER A 168 19.01 40.92 12.65
N GLY A 169 18.45 41.34 13.79
CA GLY A 169 19.19 41.69 15.01
C GLY A 169 19.10 40.66 16.15
N SER A 170 18.22 39.65 16.07
CA SER A 170 18.04 38.67 17.15
C SER A 170 19.11 37.55 17.17
N LEU A 171 19.88 37.42 16.09
CA LEU A 171 20.98 36.46 15.96
C LEU A 171 22.34 37.06 16.36
N ALA A 172 22.42 38.37 16.62
CA ALA A 172 23.67 39.04 17.00
C ALA A 172 24.00 38.94 18.50
N GLY A 173 23.09 38.40 19.32
CA GLY A 173 23.26 38.24 20.77
C GLY A 173 23.41 36.80 21.25
N ILE A 174 23.23 35.80 20.37
CA ILE A 174 23.43 34.39 20.73
C ILE A 174 24.89 34.07 20.42
N SER A 175 25.75 34.20 21.42
CA SER A 175 27.06 33.54 21.37
C SER A 175 26.83 32.04 21.14
N PRO A 176 27.54 31.39 20.21
CA PRO A 176 27.31 29.98 19.93
C PRO A 176 27.60 29.16 21.20
N PRO A 177 26.63 28.38 21.71
CA PRO A 177 26.95 27.39 22.74
C PRO A 177 27.81 26.31 22.09
N ALA A 178 29.01 26.14 22.65
CA ALA A 178 29.95 25.10 22.27
C ALA A 178 29.47 23.75 22.85
N THR A 179 28.69 22.97 22.09
CA THR A 179 28.49 21.50 22.22
C THR A 179 27.31 21.04 21.34
N GLY A 180 27.49 19.93 20.61
CA GLY A 180 26.53 18.87 20.23
C GLY A 180 25.17 19.16 19.56
N ALA A 181 24.61 20.37 19.68
CA ALA A 181 23.25 20.69 19.22
C ALA A 181 23.22 21.39 17.83
N ALA A 182 24.40 21.65 17.25
CA ALA A 182 24.51 22.38 15.99
C ALA A 182 24.35 21.47 14.76
N ILE A 183 24.71 20.18 14.86
CA ILE A 183 24.58 19.20 13.77
C ILE A 183 23.16 18.63 13.71
N GLU A 184 22.48 18.49 14.85
CA GLU A 184 21.04 18.12 14.98
C GLU A 184 20.10 19.02 14.16
N LYS A 185 20.53 20.24 13.78
CA LYS A 185 19.72 21.26 13.08
C LYS A 185 20.16 21.56 11.64
N GLY A 186 21.11 20.83 11.08
CA GLY A 186 21.51 20.99 9.67
C GLY A 186 22.19 22.31 9.34
N ILE A 187 23.08 22.81 10.21
CA ILE A 187 23.92 23.97 9.90
C ILE A 187 25.20 23.49 9.19
N ILE A 188 25.19 23.51 7.85
CA ILE A 188 26.41 23.47 7.02
C ILE A 188 27.22 24.75 7.32
N PRO A 189 28.57 24.74 7.33
CA PRO A 189 29.36 25.96 7.49
C PRO A 189 28.96 27.01 6.42
N PRO A 190 29.00 28.31 6.76
CA PRO A 190 28.40 29.35 5.93
C PRO A 190 29.13 29.50 4.59
N ALA A 191 28.39 29.36 3.48
CA ALA A 191 28.83 29.80 2.17
C ALA A 191 28.62 31.32 2.05
N ASP A 192 29.73 32.07 2.02
CA ASP A 192 29.99 33.47 1.61
C ASP A 192 29.02 34.62 1.98
N ASN A 193 27.85 34.40 2.59
CA ASN A 193 26.89 35.45 2.94
C ASN A 193 26.19 35.25 4.31
N GLY A 194 26.68 34.32 5.15
CA GLY A 194 26.30 34.24 6.57
C GLY A 194 24.83 33.90 6.89
N ARG A 195 24.09 33.23 6.01
CA ARG A 195 22.71 32.76 6.27
C ARG A 195 22.62 31.22 6.25
N ILE A 196 21.98 30.64 7.26
CA ILE A 196 21.77 29.20 7.45
C ILE A 196 20.60 28.71 6.57
N PRO A 197 20.68 27.56 5.88
CA PRO A 197 19.58 27.03 5.08
C PRO A 197 18.50 26.31 5.94
N LEU A 198 17.30 26.90 6.04
CA LEU A 198 16.13 26.32 6.72
C LEU A 198 15.35 25.35 5.79
N ARG A 199 15.21 24.07 6.19
CA ARG A 199 14.53 23.03 5.39
C ARG A 199 13.00 23.09 5.44
N ALA A 200 12.40 23.39 6.60
CA ALA A 200 10.96 23.59 6.76
C ALA A 200 10.67 24.37 8.07
N LYS A 201 9.52 25.06 8.13
CA LYS A 201 9.02 25.75 9.34
C LYS A 201 7.61 25.22 9.64
N VAL A 202 7.38 24.81 10.88
CA VAL A 202 6.07 24.36 11.38
C VAL A 202 5.65 25.30 12.50
N ALA A 203 4.38 25.75 12.48
CA ALA A 203 3.88 26.66 13.50
C ALA A 203 3.19 25.88 14.62
N VAL A 204 3.53 26.22 15.86
CA VAL A 204 2.82 25.76 17.06
C VAL A 204 2.02 26.93 17.61
N TYR A 205 0.71 26.77 17.67
CA TYR A 205 -0.20 27.81 18.12
C TYR A 205 -0.87 27.42 19.43
N HIS A 206 -0.70 28.27 20.45
CA HIS A 206 -1.42 28.16 21.71
C HIS A 206 -2.33 29.36 21.92
N LEU A 207 -3.64 29.13 21.94
CA LEU A 207 -4.65 30.17 22.08
C LEU A 207 -5.44 29.99 23.38
N ILE A 208 -5.45 31.02 24.21
CA ILE A 208 -6.12 31.01 25.52
C ILE A 208 -7.43 31.80 25.45
N PHE A 209 -8.51 31.18 25.91
CA PHE A 209 -9.88 31.68 25.87
C PHE A 209 -10.29 32.16 27.27
N THR A 210 -10.41 33.48 27.44
CA THR A 210 -10.84 34.09 28.71
C THR A 210 -12.06 35.00 28.53
N PRO A 211 -12.97 35.09 29.52
CA PRO A 211 -14.04 36.08 29.49
C PRO A 211 -13.46 37.49 29.52
N ALA A 212 -13.95 38.40 28.66
CA ALA A 212 -13.42 39.75 28.62
C ALA A 212 -13.81 40.55 29.88
N THR A 213 -12.80 41.02 30.62
CA THR A 213 -12.99 41.84 31.83
C THR A 213 -13.45 43.27 31.47
N ALA A 214 -13.95 44.02 32.46
CA ALA A 214 -14.34 45.43 32.23
C ALA A 214 -13.15 46.29 31.75
N GLU A 215 -11.94 45.99 32.24
CA GLU A 215 -10.69 46.65 31.82
C GLU A 215 -10.32 46.29 30.37
N ASP A 216 -10.44 45.01 29.99
CA ASP A 216 -10.19 44.58 28.61
C ASP A 216 -11.12 45.29 27.63
N ARG A 217 -12.40 45.43 27.98
CA ARG A 217 -13.41 46.11 27.13
C ARG A 217 -13.12 47.61 26.97
N ALA A 218 -12.55 48.24 27.99
CA ALA A 218 -12.14 49.65 27.98
C ALA A 218 -10.76 49.90 27.36
N SER A 219 -9.95 48.85 27.16
CA SER A 219 -8.62 48.94 26.57
C SER A 219 -8.64 49.33 25.08
N GLN A 220 -7.45 49.56 24.48
CA GLN A 220 -7.26 49.78 23.03
C GLN A 220 -7.07 48.47 22.22
N MET A 221 -7.32 47.28 22.81
CA MET A 221 -7.12 46.00 22.13
C MET A 221 -7.93 45.88 20.82
N ALA A 222 -7.37 45.19 19.82
CA ALA A 222 -8.06 44.95 18.54
C ALA A 222 -9.37 44.17 18.77
N PHE A 223 -10.44 44.65 18.16
CA PHE A 223 -11.78 44.05 18.28
C PHE A 223 -12.24 43.51 16.91
N VAL A 224 -12.37 42.19 16.82
CA VAL A 224 -12.96 41.52 15.67
C VAL A 224 -14.45 41.35 15.93
N ARG A 225 -15.24 42.10 15.16
CA ARG A 225 -16.69 42.05 15.24
C ARG A 225 -17.23 40.78 14.58
N GLU A 226 -18.05 40.05 15.31
CA GLU A 226 -18.86 38.95 14.79
C GLU A 226 -20.02 39.50 13.93
N ASN A 227 -20.21 38.93 12.74
CA ASN A 227 -21.27 39.35 11.80
C ASN A 227 -22.17 38.16 11.43
N CYS A 228 -22.95 37.68 12.40
CA CYS A 228 -23.92 36.58 12.22
C CYS A 228 -25.31 37.03 11.76
N GLY A 229 -25.56 38.35 11.71
CA GLY A 229 -26.79 38.96 11.20
C GLY A 229 -26.73 39.37 9.71
N ARG A 230 -27.50 40.39 9.34
CA ARG A 230 -27.59 40.87 7.94
C ARG A 230 -26.25 41.43 7.42
N PRO A 231 -25.96 41.31 6.11
CA PRO A 231 -24.72 41.84 5.54
C PRO A 231 -24.65 43.37 5.63
N GLY A 232 -23.48 43.88 6.03
CA GLY A 232 -23.21 45.31 6.04
C GLY A 232 -22.92 45.86 4.64
N TRP A 233 -22.93 47.18 4.48
CA TRP A 233 -22.70 47.87 3.20
C TRP A 233 -21.36 47.50 2.53
N HIS A 234 -20.32 47.22 3.32
CA HIS A 234 -19.00 46.80 2.85
C HIS A 234 -19.04 45.44 2.13
N VAL A 235 -19.93 44.53 2.53
CA VAL A 235 -20.10 43.22 1.86
C VAL A 235 -20.63 43.43 0.44
N TYR A 236 -21.60 44.33 0.27
CA TYR A 236 -22.13 44.67 -1.05
C TYR A 236 -21.04 45.33 -1.92
N LEU A 237 -20.25 46.25 -1.36
CA LEU A 237 -19.12 46.85 -2.08
C LEU A 237 -18.10 45.80 -2.54
N SER A 238 -17.76 44.83 -1.68
CA SER A 238 -16.88 43.71 -2.04
C SER A 238 -17.44 42.85 -3.18
N ILE A 239 -18.76 42.59 -3.18
CA ILE A 239 -19.41 41.87 -4.28
C ILE A 239 -19.33 42.66 -5.60
N PHE A 240 -19.55 43.98 -5.56
CA PHE A 240 -19.38 44.84 -6.74
C PHE A 240 -17.95 44.79 -7.29
N ILE A 241 -16.96 44.80 -6.40
CA ILE A 241 -15.54 44.71 -6.80
C ILE A 241 -15.22 43.33 -7.36
N ALA A 242 -15.73 42.25 -6.77
CA ALA A 242 -15.48 40.88 -7.23
C ALA A 242 -15.95 40.63 -8.67
N GLU A 243 -17.02 41.31 -9.09
CA GLU A 243 -17.60 41.19 -10.43
C GLU A 243 -17.13 42.31 -11.39
N LEU A 244 -16.11 43.09 -11.01
CA LEU A 244 -15.65 44.25 -11.79
C LEU A 244 -15.14 43.85 -13.18
N SER A 245 -14.49 42.69 -13.33
CA SER A 245 -14.06 42.16 -14.64
C SER A 245 -15.25 41.94 -15.58
N GLY A 246 -16.36 41.38 -15.07
CA GLY A 246 -17.62 41.24 -15.82
C GLY A 246 -18.24 42.60 -16.17
N ILE A 247 -18.26 43.54 -15.23
CA ILE A 247 -18.80 44.91 -15.44
C ILE A 247 -18.02 45.66 -16.52
N ILE A 248 -16.68 45.55 -16.52
CA ILE A 248 -15.81 46.20 -17.51
C ILE A 248 -16.10 45.63 -18.91
N ILE A 249 -16.19 44.31 -19.04
CA ILE A 249 -16.49 43.66 -20.32
C ILE A 249 -17.88 44.04 -20.81
N PHE A 250 -18.87 44.09 -19.92
CA PHE A 250 -20.19 44.63 -20.23
C PHE A 250 -20.09 46.05 -20.82
N ALA A 251 -19.36 46.97 -20.16
CA ALA A 251 -19.25 48.36 -20.61
C ALA A 251 -18.55 48.48 -21.97
N VAL A 252 -17.49 47.70 -22.21
CA VAL A 252 -16.74 47.67 -23.47
C VAL A 252 -17.62 47.13 -24.61
N ILE A 253 -18.31 46.01 -24.41
CA ILE A 253 -19.17 45.41 -25.43
C ILE A 253 -20.43 46.25 -25.66
N TYR A 254 -20.96 46.91 -24.62
CA TYR A 254 -22.08 47.85 -24.77
C TYR A 254 -21.67 49.08 -25.61
N ALA A 255 -20.49 49.64 -25.36
CA ALA A 255 -19.98 50.79 -26.09
C ALA A 255 -19.69 50.49 -27.58
N ILE A 256 -19.14 49.30 -27.87
CA ILE A 256 -18.74 48.91 -29.23
C ILE A 256 -19.90 48.27 -30.01
N GLY A 257 -20.64 47.35 -29.39
CA GLY A 257 -21.58 46.45 -30.07
C GLY A 257 -23.06 46.79 -29.89
N ARG A 258 -23.45 47.64 -28.93
CA ARG A 258 -24.85 48.01 -28.60
C ARG A 258 -25.84 46.82 -28.59
N SER A 259 -25.37 45.64 -28.21
CA SER A 259 -26.15 44.40 -28.20
C SER A 259 -26.75 44.16 -26.84
N LEU A 260 -28.03 43.75 -26.76
CA LEU A 260 -28.67 43.38 -25.49
C LEU A 260 -28.02 42.16 -24.83
N TRP A 261 -27.29 41.34 -25.60
CA TRP A 261 -26.55 40.19 -25.08
C TRP A 261 -25.42 40.57 -24.10
N CYS A 262 -24.99 41.84 -24.06
CA CYS A 262 -24.02 42.29 -23.07
C CYS A 262 -24.53 42.13 -21.62
N LEU A 263 -25.84 42.05 -21.39
CA LEU A 263 -26.42 41.90 -20.05
C LEU A 263 -26.01 40.60 -19.35
N ILE A 264 -25.55 39.56 -20.09
CA ILE A 264 -25.13 38.29 -19.50
C ILE A 264 -23.97 38.44 -18.50
N TRP A 265 -23.05 39.39 -18.75
CA TRP A 265 -21.92 39.67 -17.85
C TRP A 265 -22.34 40.40 -16.56
N LEU A 266 -23.57 40.91 -16.47
CA LEU A 266 -24.12 41.49 -15.24
C LEU A 266 -24.93 40.46 -14.42
N ALA A 267 -25.22 39.29 -14.97
CA ALA A 267 -26.02 38.28 -14.29
C ALA A 267 -25.37 37.76 -12.98
N PRO A 268 -24.05 37.47 -12.94
CA PRO A 268 -23.39 37.06 -11.69
C PRO A 268 -23.50 38.11 -10.59
N LEU A 269 -23.30 39.40 -10.93
CA LEU A 269 -23.45 40.52 -10.00
C LEU A 269 -24.86 40.58 -9.42
N LEU A 270 -25.89 40.52 -10.28
CA LEU A 270 -27.28 40.55 -9.83
C LEU A 270 -27.58 39.39 -8.86
N LEU A 271 -27.19 38.17 -9.23
CA LEU A 271 -27.43 36.98 -8.41
C LEU A 271 -26.71 37.04 -7.06
N ARG A 272 -25.47 37.54 -7.01
CA ARG A 272 -24.73 37.72 -5.74
C ARG A 272 -25.34 38.81 -4.86
N LEU A 273 -25.81 39.92 -5.43
CA LEU A 273 -26.49 40.98 -4.67
C LEU A 273 -27.82 40.49 -4.08
N VAL A 274 -28.60 39.74 -4.87
CA VAL A 274 -29.85 39.11 -4.39
C VAL A 274 -29.53 38.07 -3.31
N SER A 275 -28.53 37.22 -3.53
CA SER A 275 -28.10 36.22 -2.54
C SER A 275 -27.66 36.88 -1.23
N ALA A 276 -26.86 37.93 -1.28
CA ALA A 276 -26.44 38.66 -0.08
C ALA A 276 -27.64 39.27 0.67
N PHE A 277 -28.58 39.88 -0.06
CA PHE A 277 -29.78 40.46 0.55
C PHE A 277 -30.63 39.42 1.30
N PHE A 278 -30.69 38.19 0.77
CA PHE A 278 -31.44 37.07 1.35
C PHE A 278 -30.57 36.05 2.08
N ALA A 279 -29.37 36.42 2.53
CA ALA A 279 -28.51 35.53 3.31
C ALA A 279 -29.23 35.02 4.58
N LEU A 280 -28.93 33.78 4.97
CA LEU A 280 -29.47 33.19 6.20
C LEU A 280 -28.86 33.87 7.42
N ASP A 281 -29.69 34.08 8.45
CA ASP A 281 -29.22 34.51 9.76
C ASP A 281 -28.50 33.32 10.43
N ARG A 282 -27.54 33.59 11.33
CA ARG A 282 -26.75 32.55 12.00
C ARG A 282 -26.74 32.75 13.52
N GLU A 283 -26.56 31.66 14.25
CA GLU A 283 -26.52 31.66 15.71
C GLU A 283 -25.32 32.46 16.24
N PRO A 284 -25.56 33.46 17.13
CA PRO A 284 -24.50 34.26 17.74
C PRO A 284 -23.79 33.52 18.89
N LEU A 285 -22.75 34.13 19.45
CA LEU A 285 -22.10 33.64 20.68
C LEU A 285 -23.07 33.53 21.85
N SER A 286 -22.89 32.47 22.65
CA SER A 286 -23.69 32.24 23.86
C SER A 286 -23.20 33.13 25.01
N SER A 287 -24.13 33.65 25.82
CA SER A 287 -23.77 34.51 26.94
C SER A 287 -23.03 33.72 28.03
N ILE A 288 -21.91 34.26 28.52
CA ILE A 288 -21.01 33.58 29.46
C ILE A 288 -21.69 33.36 30.83
N SER A 289 -22.68 34.19 31.17
CA SER A 289 -23.43 34.14 32.43
C SER A 289 -24.45 33.00 32.49
N SER A 290 -24.98 32.56 31.34
CA SER A 290 -25.98 31.48 31.28
C SER A 290 -25.40 30.07 31.35
N SER A 291 -24.11 29.88 31.02
CA SER A 291 -23.46 28.57 31.03
C SER A 291 -22.82 28.19 32.37
N ILE A 292 -22.52 29.18 33.23
CA ILE A 292 -21.92 28.96 34.56
C ILE A 292 -23.02 28.70 35.63
N SER A 293 -24.30 28.93 35.31
CA SER A 293 -25.41 28.98 36.28
C SER A 293 -26.45 27.85 36.20
N LEU A 294 -26.19 26.75 35.48
CA LEU A 294 -27.04 25.55 35.53
C LEU A 294 -26.35 24.42 36.33
N PRO A 295 -26.52 24.36 37.66
CA PRO A 295 -26.16 23.19 38.44
C PRO A 295 -27.24 22.12 38.27
N SER A 296 -26.99 21.11 37.42
CA SER A 296 -27.71 19.84 37.52
C SER A 296 -27.17 19.10 38.75
N ALA A 297 -28.05 18.91 39.72
CA ALA A 297 -27.75 18.43 41.06
C ALA A 297 -27.16 17.02 41.07
N THR A 298 -25.85 16.92 41.32
CA THR A 298 -25.24 15.95 42.26
C THR A 298 -23.75 16.25 42.43
N THR A 299 -23.37 16.48 43.70
CA THR A 299 -22.03 16.37 44.32
C THR A 299 -20.87 17.30 43.91
N THR A 300 -20.49 18.10 44.93
CA THR A 300 -19.18 18.70 45.24
C THR A 300 -18.59 19.78 44.32
N THR A 301 -18.51 20.96 44.91
CA THR A 301 -17.84 22.19 44.46
C THR A 301 -16.34 22.01 44.24
N GLU A 302 -15.93 21.95 42.97
CA GLU A 302 -14.65 22.48 42.49
C GLU A 302 -14.97 23.45 41.35
N ALA A 303 -14.37 24.64 41.37
CA ALA A 303 -14.46 25.56 40.24
C ALA A 303 -13.88 24.86 39.01
N GLU A 304 -14.69 24.66 37.96
CA GLU A 304 -14.28 23.88 36.79
C GLU A 304 -13.00 24.49 36.19
N SER A 305 -11.88 23.77 36.32
CA SER A 305 -10.57 24.24 35.88
C SER A 305 -10.52 24.42 34.36
N PRO A 306 -9.70 25.36 33.85
CA PRO A 306 -9.46 25.50 32.41
C PRO A 306 -9.01 24.16 31.84
N ARG A 307 -9.60 23.76 30.72
CA ARG A 307 -9.25 22.50 30.03
C ARG A 307 -8.53 22.79 28.73
N ASP A 308 -7.71 21.83 28.35
CA ASP A 308 -6.99 21.83 27.09
C ASP A 308 -7.78 21.09 26.01
N PHE A 309 -7.82 21.68 24.83
CA PHE A 309 -8.47 21.15 23.64
C PHE A 309 -7.39 21.02 22.57
N VAL A 310 -7.01 19.79 22.26
CA VAL A 310 -6.00 19.46 21.25
C VAL A 310 -6.71 19.16 19.94
N LEU A 311 -6.39 19.89 18.88
CA LEU A 311 -6.94 19.64 17.54
C LEU A 311 -6.07 18.66 16.76
N HIS A 312 -6.73 17.72 16.11
CA HIS A 312 -6.12 16.71 15.23
C HIS A 312 -6.55 16.97 13.79
N PHE A 313 -5.55 17.01 12.91
CA PHE A 313 -5.71 17.23 11.48
C PHE A 313 -5.46 15.91 10.72
N PRO A 314 -6.26 15.58 9.68
CA PRO A 314 -5.93 14.47 8.79
C PRO A 314 -4.61 14.75 8.05
N GLN A 315 -3.75 13.74 7.89
CA GLN A 315 -2.34 13.82 7.44
C GLN A 315 -2.10 14.63 6.14
N ASN A 316 -3.13 14.83 5.31
CA ASN A 316 -3.03 15.48 4.00
C ASN A 316 -3.06 17.02 4.02
N GLN A 317 -3.22 17.69 5.18
CA GLN A 317 -3.45 19.16 5.26
C GLN A 317 -2.39 19.98 6.02
N GLY A 318 -1.23 19.41 6.35
CA GLY A 318 -0.09 20.15 6.93
C GLY A 318 -0.02 20.12 8.47
N GLY A 319 1.19 19.97 9.01
CA GLY A 319 1.48 19.55 10.39
C GLY A 319 1.52 20.65 11.46
N ASP A 320 0.62 21.64 11.42
CA ASP A 320 0.55 22.65 12.48
C ASP A 320 -0.07 22.05 13.77
N LEU A 321 0.54 22.28 14.94
CA LEU A 321 -0.07 21.91 16.22
C LEU A 321 -0.86 23.08 16.78
N MET A 322 -2.13 22.84 17.12
CA MET A 322 -3.01 23.85 17.70
C MET A 322 -3.58 23.38 19.04
N LEU A 323 -3.29 24.15 20.08
CA LEU A 323 -3.78 23.95 21.44
C LEU A 323 -4.70 25.11 21.83
N PHE A 324 -5.93 24.81 22.24
CA PHE A 324 -6.84 25.81 22.81
C PHE A 324 -7.08 25.53 24.29
N THR A 325 -6.79 26.50 25.14
CA THR A 325 -6.98 26.38 26.60
C THR A 325 -8.08 27.33 27.06
N GLY A 326 -9.04 26.84 27.86
CA GLY A 326 -10.05 27.69 28.46
C GLY A 326 -11.20 26.92 29.10
N HIS A 327 -12.18 27.64 29.64
CA HIS A 327 -13.37 27.02 30.22
C HIS A 327 -14.15 26.28 29.13
N SER A 328 -14.63 25.07 29.45
CA SER A 328 -15.28 24.16 28.51
C SER A 328 -16.41 24.82 27.71
N ALA A 329 -17.29 25.57 28.39
CA ALA A 329 -18.38 26.31 27.76
C ALA A 329 -17.91 27.41 26.77
N LEU A 330 -16.76 28.04 27.03
CA LEU A 330 -16.21 29.12 26.20
C LEU A 330 -15.55 28.62 24.92
N VAL A 331 -14.90 27.45 24.99
CA VAL A 331 -14.17 26.86 23.84
C VAL A 331 -15.11 26.00 23.00
N GLN A 332 -15.92 25.13 23.63
CA GLN A 332 -16.80 24.19 22.92
C GLN A 332 -17.87 24.88 22.06
N GLN A 333 -18.31 26.10 22.39
CA GLN A 333 -19.27 26.82 21.56
C GLN A 333 -18.77 27.02 20.12
N PHE A 334 -17.47 27.20 19.92
CA PHE A 334 -16.85 27.34 18.58
C PHE A 334 -16.74 26.02 17.82
N PHE A 335 -16.80 24.89 18.52
CA PHE A 335 -16.79 23.53 17.94
C PHE A 335 -18.18 22.93 17.76
N ARG A 336 -19.22 23.53 18.35
CA ARG A 336 -20.58 22.95 18.37
C ARG A 336 -21.64 23.84 17.73
N HIS A 337 -21.83 25.07 18.22
CA HIS A 337 -23.06 25.85 17.96
C HIS A 337 -22.81 27.20 17.25
N TYR A 338 -21.64 27.82 17.44
CA TYR A 338 -21.34 29.13 16.85
C TYR A 338 -21.45 29.13 15.32
N GLY A 339 -22.21 30.08 14.77
CA GLY A 339 -22.35 30.26 13.32
C GLY A 339 -23.26 29.25 12.62
N HIS A 340 -24.00 28.44 13.37
CA HIS A 340 -25.00 27.52 12.82
C HIS A 340 -26.11 28.32 12.12
N PRO A 341 -26.52 27.96 10.89
CA PRO A 341 -27.57 28.67 10.18
C PRO A 341 -28.93 28.51 10.86
N VAL A 342 -29.62 29.63 11.05
CA VAL A 342 -30.98 29.69 11.56
C VAL A 342 -31.93 29.35 10.41
N ARG A 343 -32.68 28.25 10.57
CA ARG A 343 -33.56 27.76 9.50
C ARG A 343 -34.64 28.79 9.16
N ASN A 344 -34.72 29.12 7.87
CA ASN A 344 -35.77 29.97 7.31
C ASN A 344 -36.08 29.48 5.91
N ARG A 345 -37.17 28.72 5.77
CA ARG A 345 -37.50 28.02 4.52
C ARG A 345 -37.56 28.91 3.30
N THR A 346 -38.06 30.15 3.43
CA THR A 346 -38.16 31.08 2.30
C THR A 346 -36.78 31.51 1.79
N ARG A 347 -35.87 31.84 2.70
CA ARG A 347 -34.49 32.22 2.35
C ARG A 347 -33.68 31.01 1.89
N GLU A 348 -33.86 29.85 2.52
CA GLU A 348 -33.23 28.58 2.12
C GLU A 348 -33.54 28.24 0.66
N MET A 349 -34.83 28.21 0.30
CA MET A 349 -35.26 27.89 -1.05
C MET A 349 -34.76 28.94 -2.05
N LEU A 350 -34.75 30.22 -1.67
CA LEU A 350 -34.21 31.26 -2.53
C LEU A 350 -32.71 31.11 -2.77
N GLN A 351 -31.92 30.77 -1.74
CA GLN A 351 -30.49 30.51 -1.90
C GLN A 351 -30.22 29.29 -2.79
N LEU A 352 -30.99 28.20 -2.60
CA LEU A 352 -30.92 27.02 -3.48
C LEU A 352 -31.31 27.36 -4.92
N CYS A 353 -32.36 28.18 -5.13
CA CYS A 353 -32.71 28.67 -6.46
C CYS A 353 -31.56 29.47 -7.09
N ILE A 354 -30.86 30.30 -6.31
CA ILE A 354 -29.71 31.06 -6.82
C ILE A 354 -28.55 30.13 -7.20
N ILE A 355 -28.30 29.06 -6.44
CA ILE A 355 -27.31 28.02 -6.80
C ILE A 355 -27.69 27.35 -8.13
N ALA A 356 -28.97 26.99 -8.31
CA ALA A 356 -29.46 26.44 -9.59
C ALA A 356 -29.29 27.43 -10.75
N LEU A 357 -29.53 28.73 -10.52
CA LEU A 357 -29.29 29.76 -11.52
C LEU A 357 -27.81 29.87 -11.89
N PHE A 358 -26.89 29.81 -10.93
CA PHE A 358 -25.45 29.74 -11.20
C PHE A 358 -25.05 28.48 -11.97
N ALA A 359 -25.68 27.33 -11.69
CA ALA A 359 -25.47 26.11 -12.45
C ALA A 359 -25.89 26.27 -13.92
N ALA A 360 -26.99 26.99 -14.17
CA ALA A 360 -27.56 27.19 -15.49
C ALA A 360 -26.88 28.31 -16.31
N LEU A 361 -26.22 29.28 -15.66
CA LEU A 361 -25.63 30.45 -16.33
C LEU A 361 -24.66 30.09 -17.45
N PHE A 362 -23.76 29.14 -17.20
CA PHE A 362 -22.77 28.73 -18.20
C PHE A 362 -23.37 27.89 -19.34
N PRO A 363 -24.14 26.81 -19.09
CA PRO A 363 -24.76 26.03 -20.17
C PRO A 363 -25.72 26.86 -21.04
N LEU A 364 -26.54 27.72 -20.43
CA LEU A 364 -27.43 28.62 -21.17
C LEU A 364 -26.65 29.69 -21.93
N GLY A 365 -25.56 30.21 -21.35
CA GLY A 365 -24.66 31.14 -22.00
C GLY A 365 -23.93 30.53 -23.20
N LEU A 366 -23.50 29.27 -23.10
CA LEU A 366 -22.90 28.52 -24.19
C LEU A 366 -23.90 28.28 -25.33
N LEU A 367 -25.11 27.82 -25.00
CA LEU A 367 -26.18 27.63 -25.97
C LEU A 367 -26.56 28.96 -26.65
N ALA A 368 -26.64 30.04 -25.88
CA ALA A 368 -26.94 31.35 -26.44
C ALA A 368 -25.80 31.90 -27.31
N SER A 369 -24.55 31.65 -26.90
CA SER A 369 -23.37 31.98 -27.69
C SER A 369 -23.40 31.29 -29.05
N THR A 370 -23.70 29.99 -29.11
CA THR A 370 -23.69 29.24 -30.37
C THR A 370 -24.86 29.57 -31.29
N LEU A 371 -26.04 29.89 -30.75
CA LEU A 371 -27.26 30.05 -31.54
C LEU A 371 -27.65 31.50 -31.85
N TRP A 372 -27.41 32.45 -30.93
CA TRP A 372 -28.06 33.78 -31.01
C TRP A 372 -27.13 34.98 -30.80
N MET A 373 -25.92 34.82 -30.26
CA MET A 373 -25.02 35.94 -30.05
C MET A 373 -24.32 36.38 -31.36
N PRO A 374 -24.16 37.70 -31.61
CA PRO A 374 -23.36 38.18 -32.73
C PRO A 374 -21.88 37.77 -32.59
N PRO A 375 -21.11 37.61 -33.69
CA PRO A 375 -19.73 37.10 -33.66
C PRO A 375 -18.81 37.85 -32.68
N LEU A 376 -18.86 39.19 -32.68
CA LEU A 376 -18.06 40.01 -31.74
C LEU A 376 -18.34 39.67 -30.27
N VAL A 377 -19.60 39.38 -29.94
CA VAL A 377 -20.04 39.02 -28.59
C VAL A 377 -19.65 37.58 -28.27
N GLN A 378 -19.69 36.66 -29.25
CA GLN A 378 -19.21 35.29 -29.09
C GLN A 378 -17.71 35.24 -28.77
N TYR A 379 -16.86 36.00 -29.50
CA TYR A 379 -15.43 36.09 -29.21
C TYR A 379 -15.17 36.61 -27.79
N ALA A 380 -15.84 37.70 -27.41
CA ALA A 380 -15.72 38.26 -26.07
C ALA A 380 -16.17 37.27 -24.99
N TRP A 381 -17.25 36.52 -25.24
CA TRP A 381 -17.76 35.50 -24.32
C TRP A 381 -16.73 34.37 -24.13
N ILE A 382 -16.17 33.84 -25.21
CA ILE A 382 -15.20 32.73 -25.13
C ILE A 382 -13.89 33.17 -24.47
N CYS A 383 -13.37 34.35 -24.82
CA CYS A 383 -12.18 34.89 -24.16
C CYS A 383 -12.43 35.12 -22.67
N TYR A 384 -13.62 35.61 -22.30
CA TYR A 384 -14.00 35.74 -20.89
C TYR A 384 -14.07 34.38 -20.20
N GLN A 385 -14.70 33.38 -20.80
CA GLN A 385 -14.79 32.04 -20.21
C GLN A 385 -13.41 31.39 -20.04
N LEU A 386 -12.51 31.52 -21.02
CA LEU A 386 -11.13 31.07 -20.88
C LEU A 386 -10.42 31.75 -19.69
N TYR A 387 -10.57 33.07 -19.58
CA TYR A 387 -10.04 33.84 -18.45
C TYR A 387 -10.60 33.32 -17.11
N ILE A 388 -11.91 33.11 -17.00
CA ILE A 388 -12.52 32.62 -15.77
C ILE A 388 -12.00 31.22 -15.41
N VAL A 389 -11.92 30.31 -16.37
CA VAL A 389 -11.36 28.96 -16.16
C VAL A 389 -9.91 29.04 -15.65
N MET A 390 -9.07 29.91 -16.23
CA MET A 390 -7.72 30.14 -15.72
C MET A 390 -7.72 30.67 -14.28
N THR A 391 -8.58 31.63 -13.95
CA THR A 391 -8.67 32.18 -12.59
C THR A 391 -9.11 31.12 -11.57
N MET A 392 -10.02 30.21 -11.95
CA MET A 392 -10.44 29.09 -11.11
C MET A 392 -9.29 28.13 -10.82
N HIS A 393 -8.43 27.84 -11.80
CA HIS A 393 -7.22 27.04 -11.58
C HIS A 393 -6.24 27.75 -10.65
N ILE A 394 -6.03 29.05 -10.85
CA ILE A 394 -5.16 29.84 -9.97
C ILE A 394 -5.68 29.77 -8.53
N ILE A 395 -6.97 30.01 -8.29
CA ILE A 395 -7.56 29.93 -6.95
C ILE A 395 -7.46 28.53 -6.35
N ARG A 396 -7.61 27.48 -7.15
CA ARG A 396 -7.51 26.09 -6.65
C ARG A 396 -6.13 25.79 -6.06
N TYR A 397 -5.07 26.31 -6.67
CA TYR A 397 -3.68 26.03 -6.29
C TYR A 397 -2.99 27.16 -5.50
N THR A 398 -3.70 28.26 -5.22
CA THR A 398 -3.17 29.39 -4.44
C THR A 398 -4.06 29.68 -3.23
N SER A 399 -3.53 30.42 -2.26
CA SER A 399 -4.33 30.95 -1.14
C SER A 399 -5.14 32.20 -1.52
N PHE A 400 -5.08 32.65 -2.78
CA PHE A 400 -5.75 33.87 -3.23
C PHE A 400 -7.28 33.75 -3.09
N GLY A 401 -7.91 34.82 -2.60
CA GLY A 401 -9.35 34.86 -2.29
C GLY A 401 -9.70 34.58 -0.82
N ARG A 402 -8.79 34.01 -0.03
CA ARG A 402 -8.99 33.75 1.42
C ARG A 402 -8.71 34.99 2.30
N ASP A 403 -7.97 35.97 1.78
CA ASP A 403 -7.53 37.18 2.49
C ASP A 403 -8.66 38.13 2.94
N THR A 404 -9.88 37.95 2.42
CA THR A 404 -11.04 38.82 2.70
C THR A 404 -11.98 38.30 3.80
N SER A 405 -11.68 37.12 4.33
CA SER A 405 -12.50 36.40 5.30
C SER A 405 -12.39 36.93 6.74
N THR A 406 -13.24 36.45 7.65
CA THR A 406 -13.12 36.79 9.09
C THR A 406 -11.89 36.13 9.69
N GLU A 407 -11.54 34.96 9.20
CA GLU A 407 -10.36 34.19 9.58
C GLU A 407 -9.07 34.93 9.25
N SER A 408 -8.96 35.54 8.07
CA SER A 408 -7.78 36.34 7.72
C SER A 408 -7.66 37.59 8.58
N LYS A 409 -8.78 38.24 8.92
CA LYS A 409 -8.80 39.38 9.86
C LYS A 409 -8.30 39.01 11.25
N ILE A 410 -8.71 37.83 11.73
CA ILE A 410 -8.26 37.29 13.01
C ILE A 410 -6.76 37.01 12.94
N ALA A 411 -6.30 36.36 11.86
CA ALA A 411 -4.88 36.06 11.64
C ALA A 411 -4.01 37.31 11.64
N ASP A 412 -4.42 38.35 10.92
CA ASP A 412 -3.70 39.63 10.84
C ASP A 412 -3.61 40.32 12.21
N TYR A 413 -4.71 40.38 12.97
CA TYR A 413 -4.67 41.01 14.29
C TYR A 413 -3.91 40.20 15.34
N LEU A 414 -3.95 38.87 15.27
CA LEU A 414 -3.13 38.02 16.15
C LEU A 414 -1.65 38.09 15.78
N ALA A 415 -1.32 38.30 14.51
CA ALA A 415 0.07 38.53 14.08
C ALA A 415 0.62 39.87 14.62
N ASP A 416 -0.22 40.91 14.69
CA ASP A 416 0.18 42.24 15.15
C ASP A 416 0.07 42.43 16.68
N GLN A 417 -0.85 41.74 17.35
CA GLN A 417 -1.14 41.90 18.78
C GLN A 417 -1.27 40.53 19.48
N PRO A 418 -0.67 40.36 20.68
CA PRO A 418 -0.71 39.10 21.40
C PRO A 418 -2.10 38.75 21.94
N ALA A 419 -3.06 39.67 21.91
CA ALA A 419 -4.42 39.40 22.33
C ALA A 419 -5.46 40.27 21.61
N ILE A 420 -6.61 39.67 21.30
CA ILE A 420 -7.73 40.30 20.61
C ILE A 420 -9.05 40.06 21.33
N LEU A 421 -10.01 40.93 21.10
CA LEU A 421 -11.40 40.76 21.55
C LEU A 421 -12.26 40.28 20.39
N PHE A 422 -13.12 39.29 20.64
CA PHE A 422 -14.06 38.75 19.67
C PHE A 422 -15.49 38.76 20.23
N GLY A 423 -16.44 39.31 19.48
CA GLY A 423 -17.86 39.31 19.83
C GLY A 423 -18.71 40.26 18.97
N GLU A 424 -20.02 40.31 19.22
CA GLU A 424 -20.93 41.16 18.45
C GLU A 424 -20.76 42.65 18.78
N LYS A 425 -20.64 42.98 20.08
CA LYS A 425 -20.37 44.33 20.59
C LYS A 425 -19.19 44.28 21.55
N ARG A 426 -18.29 45.26 21.49
CA ARG A 426 -17.11 45.34 22.37
C ARG A 426 -17.44 45.32 23.86
N GLN A 427 -18.60 45.87 24.24
CA GLN A 427 -19.08 45.91 25.64
C GLN A 427 -20.05 44.77 26.00
N GLY A 428 -20.32 43.84 25.08
CA GLY A 428 -21.27 42.75 25.26
C GLY A 428 -20.85 41.74 26.32
N ALA A 429 -21.82 41.09 26.97
CA ALA A 429 -21.57 40.02 27.95
C ALA A 429 -21.01 38.74 27.30
N GLU A 430 -21.18 38.63 25.99
CA GLU A 430 -20.72 37.57 25.09
C GLU A 430 -19.30 37.79 24.55
N THR A 431 -18.66 38.93 24.83
CA THR A 431 -17.31 39.22 24.34
C THR A 431 -16.27 38.32 25.01
N VAL A 432 -15.46 37.66 24.18
CA VAL A 432 -14.38 36.79 24.65
C VAL A 432 -13.03 37.38 24.28
N LYS A 433 -12.12 37.40 25.24
CA LYS A 433 -10.71 37.73 25.03
C LYS A 433 -9.98 36.48 24.58
N LYS A 434 -9.20 36.62 23.51
CA LYS A 434 -8.26 35.59 23.03
C LYS A 434 -6.87 36.13 23.18
N SER A 435 -6.00 35.38 23.84
CA SER A 435 -4.59 35.72 23.95
C SER A 435 -3.75 34.57 23.42
N GLN A 436 -2.78 34.90 22.59
CA GLN A 436 -1.71 34.00 22.21
C GLN A 436 -0.71 33.95 23.37
N HIS A 437 -0.34 32.76 23.81
CA HIS A 437 0.68 32.60 24.83
C HIS A 437 2.07 32.75 24.20
N ASN A 438 2.71 33.91 24.36
CA ASN A 438 4.11 34.10 24.00
C ASN A 438 5.01 33.58 25.13
N SER A 439 5.05 32.27 25.32
CA SER A 439 6.20 31.61 25.96
C SER A 439 7.00 30.93 24.86
N MET A 440 7.77 31.74 24.13
CA MET A 440 8.93 31.22 23.43
C MET A 440 10.08 32.17 23.74
N SER A 441 10.76 31.87 24.87
CA SER A 441 12.21 32.01 24.84
C SER A 441 12.71 31.15 23.68
N PRO A 442 13.75 31.55 22.92
CA PRO A 442 14.35 30.74 21.87
C PRO A 442 14.74 29.31 22.28
N ASP A 443 14.76 29.04 23.59
CA ASP A 443 15.11 27.76 24.21
C ASP A 443 13.92 26.78 24.41
N ASP A 444 12.66 27.20 24.23
CA ASP A 444 11.45 26.39 24.50
C ASP A 444 10.68 25.96 23.23
N TRP A 445 11.39 25.54 22.19
CA TRP A 445 10.76 24.83 21.07
C TRP A 445 10.53 23.38 21.46
N MET A 446 9.27 22.97 21.67
CA MET A 446 8.93 21.56 21.79
C MET A 446 8.64 20.95 20.41
N PRO A 447 9.37 19.90 19.99
CA PRO A 447 9.05 19.15 18.78
C PRO A 447 7.74 18.40 19.01
N VAL A 448 6.73 18.73 18.21
CA VAL A 448 5.46 18.01 18.20
C VAL A 448 5.68 16.72 17.43
N ARG A 449 5.64 15.59 18.13
CA ARG A 449 5.59 14.26 17.52
C ARG A 449 4.25 14.11 16.78
N SER A 450 4.27 14.36 15.47
CA SER A 450 3.21 13.88 14.56
C SER A 450 3.54 12.46 14.11
N ALA A 451 2.54 11.75 13.57
CA ALA A 451 2.62 10.37 13.07
C ALA A 451 3.51 10.23 11.82
N GLU A 452 4.79 10.59 11.94
CA GLU A 452 5.85 10.49 10.95
C GLU A 452 6.61 9.16 11.09
N ARG A 453 5.90 8.03 10.95
CA ARG A 453 6.59 6.73 10.72
C ARG A 453 6.95 6.51 9.25
N ASP A 454 6.70 7.48 8.36
CA ASP A 454 6.84 7.29 6.90
C ASP A 454 8.00 8.05 6.25
N LYS A 455 8.77 8.85 6.99
CA LYS A 455 9.96 9.54 6.44
C LYS A 455 11.19 9.16 7.25
N GLY A 456 11.84 8.08 6.82
CA GLY A 456 13.03 7.56 7.47
C GLY A 456 14.21 8.54 7.47
N TYR A 457 15.01 8.49 8.53
CA TYR A 457 16.26 9.24 8.63
C TYR A 457 17.44 8.38 8.13
N PRO A 458 18.50 8.99 7.58
CA PRO A 458 19.77 8.30 7.33
C PRO A 458 20.33 7.71 8.65
N LEU A 459 20.71 6.42 8.67
CA LEU A 459 21.20 5.76 9.89
C LEU A 459 22.44 6.46 10.44
N ALA A 460 23.31 7.01 9.59
CA ALA A 460 24.48 7.78 10.02
C ALA A 460 24.09 9.04 10.83
N THR A 461 23.00 9.71 10.46
CA THR A 461 22.45 10.86 11.18
C THR A 461 21.76 10.41 12.46
N LEU A 462 20.98 9.32 12.42
CA LEU A 462 20.40 8.65 13.59
C LEU A 462 21.46 8.25 14.61
N MET A 463 22.57 7.67 14.13
CA MET A 463 23.70 7.24 14.94
C MET A 463 24.40 8.43 15.61
N GLN A 464 24.66 9.52 14.88
CA GLN A 464 25.24 10.73 15.46
C GLN A 464 24.30 11.40 16.49
N VAL A 465 22.99 11.39 16.26
CA VAL A 465 21.97 11.93 17.19
C VAL A 465 21.87 11.10 18.47
N VAL A 466 21.93 9.77 18.36
CA VAL A 466 21.78 8.87 19.52
C VAL A 466 23.10 8.67 20.29
N TYR A 467 24.25 8.72 19.61
CA TYR A 467 25.55 8.28 20.15
C TYR A 467 26.67 9.34 20.15
N GLY A 468 26.49 10.51 19.52
CA GLY A 468 27.41 11.67 19.58
C GLY A 468 28.38 11.82 18.39
N GLU A 469 29.09 12.95 18.36
CA GLU A 469 29.97 13.38 17.23
C GLU A 469 31.33 12.64 17.16
N ASP A 470 31.79 12.00 18.24
CA ASP A 470 33.10 11.29 18.33
C ASP A 470 33.14 9.94 17.58
N MET A 471 32.31 9.78 16.55
CA MET A 471 32.34 8.59 15.69
C MET A 471 33.23 8.84 14.49
N GLY A 472 34.50 8.40 14.59
CA GLY A 472 35.32 8.10 13.42
C GLY A 472 34.60 7.09 12.54
N MET A 473 33.94 7.58 11.49
CA MET A 473 33.24 6.75 10.51
C MET A 473 34.29 6.24 9.52
N GLY A 474 34.48 4.92 9.44
CA GLY A 474 35.29 4.33 8.39
C GLY A 474 34.73 4.62 6.99
N ASP A 475 35.59 4.61 5.97
CA ASP A 475 35.21 4.90 4.58
C ASP A 475 34.73 3.64 3.83
N GLY A 476 33.66 3.79 3.03
CA GLY A 476 33.18 2.75 2.10
C GLY A 476 32.43 1.58 2.74
N TYR A 477 32.69 0.35 2.28
CA TYR A 477 31.94 -0.87 2.65
C TYR A 477 31.99 -1.22 4.15
N SER A 478 32.99 -0.74 4.89
CA SER A 478 33.15 -1.01 6.33
C SER A 478 32.30 -0.12 7.23
N ARG A 479 31.67 0.92 6.68
CA ARG A 479 30.83 1.85 7.44
C ARG A 479 29.61 1.18 8.06
N CYS A 480 28.91 0.33 7.31
CA CYS A 480 27.79 -0.44 7.85
C CYS A 480 28.25 -1.41 8.96
N PHE A 481 29.37 -2.11 8.75
CA PHE A 481 29.87 -3.10 9.70
C PHE A 481 30.36 -2.45 11.01
N SER A 482 31.12 -1.36 10.91
CA SER A 482 31.63 -0.60 12.07
C SER A 482 30.50 -0.02 12.92
N ILE A 483 29.44 0.49 12.30
CA ILE A 483 28.22 0.95 12.95
C ILE A 483 27.58 -0.18 13.78
N MET A 484 27.34 -1.34 13.17
CA MET A 484 26.68 -2.46 13.85
C MET A 484 27.55 -3.07 14.95
N TYR A 485 28.87 -3.14 14.74
CA TYR A 485 29.84 -3.61 15.74
C TYR A 485 29.88 -2.71 16.98
N ARG A 486 29.89 -1.39 16.78
CA ARG A 486 29.90 -0.44 17.90
C ARG A 486 28.56 -0.42 18.65
N LEU A 487 27.43 -0.55 17.94
CA LEU A 487 26.13 -0.77 18.56
C LEU A 487 26.14 -2.02 19.46
N ALA A 488 26.75 -3.12 19.00
CA ALA A 488 26.88 -4.32 19.83
C ALA A 488 27.77 -4.11 21.06
N LEU A 489 28.91 -3.41 20.91
CA LEU A 489 29.78 -3.06 22.04
C LEU A 489 29.04 -2.24 23.10
N GLU A 490 28.35 -1.18 22.69
CA GLU A 490 27.65 -0.28 23.62
C GLU A 490 26.42 -0.92 24.29
N GLN A 491 25.84 -1.93 23.67
CA GLN A 491 24.73 -2.71 24.23
C GLN A 491 25.21 -3.92 25.06
N GLY A 492 26.51 -4.01 25.37
CA GLY A 492 27.08 -5.07 26.20
C GLY A 492 26.97 -6.46 25.57
N ALA A 493 26.97 -6.52 24.24
CA ALA A 493 26.82 -7.76 23.47
C ALA A 493 28.14 -8.48 23.16
N VAL A 494 29.26 -7.78 23.35
CA VAL A 494 30.62 -8.33 23.26
C VAL A 494 31.19 -8.28 24.67
N ASP A 495 31.71 -9.40 25.18
CA ASP A 495 32.27 -9.46 26.52
C ASP A 495 33.49 -8.52 26.62
N SER A 496 33.35 -7.52 27.50
CA SER A 496 34.34 -6.54 27.94
C SER A 496 35.56 -6.34 27.02
N VAL A 497 35.49 -5.33 26.16
CA VAL A 497 36.70 -4.61 25.78
C VAL A 497 37.23 -3.95 27.06
N LYS A 498 38.36 -4.44 27.55
CA LYS A 498 39.18 -3.66 28.49
C LYS A 498 39.88 -2.60 27.67
N CYS A 499 39.68 -1.33 28.02
CA CYS A 499 40.56 -0.28 27.51
C CYS A 499 42.02 -0.63 27.89
N PRO A 500 43.02 -0.07 27.19
CA PRO A 500 44.44 -0.29 27.51
C PRO A 500 44.81 0.07 28.96
N ASP A 501 43.98 0.87 29.63
CA ASP A 501 44.09 1.25 31.04
C ASP A 501 43.38 0.30 32.03
N GLY A 502 42.78 -0.78 31.54
CA GLY A 502 42.06 -1.79 32.33
C GLY A 502 40.61 -1.42 32.67
N THR A 503 40.08 -0.32 32.15
CA THR A 503 38.69 0.10 32.44
C THR A 503 37.70 -0.73 31.62
N VAL A 504 36.74 -1.37 32.30
CA VAL A 504 35.65 -2.12 31.64
C VAL A 504 34.55 -1.14 31.28
N ILE A 505 34.26 -0.98 29.99
CA ILE A 505 33.10 -0.21 29.52
C ILE A 505 31.83 -0.99 29.88
N THR A 506 31.31 -0.75 31.08
CA THR A 506 30.01 -1.28 31.52
C THR A 506 29.02 -0.12 31.58
N GLY A 507 28.19 0.01 30.55
CA GLY A 507 27.20 1.08 30.48
C GLY A 507 26.02 0.70 29.60
N PHE A 508 25.13 -0.16 30.12
CA PHE A 508 23.81 -0.38 29.53
C PHE A 508 23.01 0.94 29.53
N ASN A 509 22.56 1.41 28.36
CA ASN A 509 21.78 2.64 28.24
C ASN A 509 20.51 2.39 27.41
N ASP A 510 19.51 1.78 28.05
CA ASP A 510 18.21 1.44 27.45
C ASP A 510 17.50 2.67 26.85
N ASP A 511 17.73 3.87 27.42
CA ASP A 511 17.19 5.14 26.92
C ASP A 511 17.70 5.51 25.52
N ARG A 512 18.87 5.02 25.10
CA ARG A 512 19.43 5.27 23.76
C ARG A 512 18.85 4.32 22.71
N ALA A 513 18.68 3.05 23.07
CA ALA A 513 18.03 2.04 22.24
C ALA A 513 16.58 2.42 21.92
N GLU A 514 15.83 2.86 22.94
CA GLU A 514 14.46 3.34 22.78
C GLU A 514 14.37 4.60 21.90
N ARG A 515 15.35 5.52 22.03
CA ARG A 515 15.45 6.70 21.15
C ARG A 515 15.72 6.33 19.69
N LEU A 516 16.58 5.36 19.42
CA LEU A 516 16.85 4.89 18.05
C LEU A 516 15.57 4.33 17.41
N ARG A 517 14.84 3.49 18.13
CA ARG A 517 13.60 2.86 17.65
C ARG A 517 12.51 3.86 17.32
N GLN A 518 12.34 4.89 18.15
CA GLN A 518 11.36 5.95 17.94
C GLN A 518 11.60 6.77 16.65
N HIS A 519 12.72 6.57 15.95
CA HIS A 519 13.12 7.33 14.76
C HIS A 519 13.22 6.46 13.49
N LEU A 520 13.01 5.15 13.58
CA LEU A 520 12.98 4.26 12.41
C LEU A 520 11.54 4.13 11.86
N THR A 521 11.41 4.10 10.53
CA THR A 521 10.14 3.68 9.89
C THR A 521 9.96 2.16 9.99
N PRO A 522 8.74 1.59 9.85
CA PRO A 522 8.57 0.15 9.81
C PRO A 522 9.43 -0.54 8.71
N GLY A 523 9.61 0.12 7.56
CA GLY A 523 10.49 -0.38 6.50
C GLY A 523 11.97 -0.35 6.88
N GLN A 524 12.42 0.68 7.59
CA GLN A 524 13.78 0.80 8.09
C GLN A 524 14.05 -0.13 9.27
N GLU A 525 13.07 -0.36 10.16
CA GLU A 525 13.15 -1.36 11.23
C GLU A 525 13.44 -2.75 10.63
N ARG A 526 12.73 -3.14 9.55
CA ARG A 526 12.97 -4.39 8.80
C ARG A 526 14.39 -4.44 8.21
N SER A 527 14.80 -3.38 7.52
CA SER A 527 16.13 -3.33 6.89
C SER A 527 17.25 -3.36 7.92
N PHE A 528 17.09 -2.68 9.06
CA PHE A 528 18.03 -2.72 10.18
C PHE A 528 18.14 -4.13 10.76
N TYR A 529 17.03 -4.85 10.91
CA TYR A 529 17.05 -6.23 11.39
C TYR A 529 17.82 -7.16 10.45
N ILE A 530 17.56 -7.10 9.13
CA ILE A 530 18.29 -7.90 8.13
C ILE A 530 19.80 -7.62 8.22
N LEU A 531 20.18 -6.35 8.36
CA LEU A 531 21.58 -5.92 8.54
C LEU A 531 22.17 -6.41 9.88
N TRP A 532 21.36 -6.48 10.95
CA TRP A 532 21.80 -6.95 12.26
C TRP A 532 22.01 -8.47 12.29
N GLU A 533 21.06 -9.23 11.77
CA GLU A 533 21.16 -10.69 11.63
C GLU A 533 22.38 -11.07 10.79
N TRP A 534 22.58 -10.35 9.67
CA TRP A 534 23.79 -10.47 8.87
C TRP A 534 25.05 -10.23 9.70
N TRP A 535 25.14 -9.06 10.33
CA TRP A 535 26.34 -8.65 11.05
C TRP A 535 26.65 -9.63 12.20
N ALA A 536 25.64 -10.05 12.97
CA ALA A 536 25.79 -10.99 14.08
C ALA A 536 26.25 -12.38 13.63
N THR A 537 25.93 -12.75 12.39
CA THR A 537 26.36 -13.99 11.77
C THR A 537 27.80 -13.89 11.26
N CYS A 538 28.14 -12.82 10.55
CA CYS A 538 29.49 -12.62 10.01
C CYS A 538 30.53 -12.28 11.09
N SER A 539 30.16 -11.56 12.15
CA SER A 539 31.09 -11.24 13.25
C SER A 539 31.65 -12.48 13.94
N ARG A 540 30.91 -13.59 13.93
CA ARG A 540 31.37 -14.90 14.44
C ARG A 540 32.45 -15.55 13.57
N ALA A 541 32.54 -15.16 12.30
CA ALA A 541 33.54 -15.65 11.36
C ALA A 541 34.74 -14.69 11.24
N CYS A 542 34.68 -13.50 11.85
CA CYS A 542 35.79 -12.54 11.88
C CYS A 542 36.86 -12.94 12.91
N VAL A 543 38.13 -12.88 12.52
CA VAL A 543 39.27 -13.02 13.44
C VAL A 543 39.67 -11.62 13.90
N VAL A 544 39.61 -11.37 15.22
CA VAL A 544 40.17 -10.15 15.83
C VAL A 544 41.59 -10.49 16.26
N GLU A 545 42.59 -9.96 15.55
CA GLU A 545 43.99 -9.97 16.01
C GLU A 545 44.24 -8.68 16.81
N GLU A 546 44.58 -8.81 18.10
CA GLU A 546 45.19 -7.72 18.85
C GLU A 546 46.61 -7.51 18.31
N THR A 547 46.82 -6.53 17.45
CA THR A 547 48.17 -6.13 17.05
C THR A 547 48.82 -5.35 18.19
N GLU A 548 49.85 -5.92 18.82
CA GLU A 548 50.78 -5.17 19.68
C GLU A 548 51.39 -4.03 18.87
N GLU A 549 51.35 -2.81 19.41
CA GLU A 549 51.90 -1.60 18.78
C GLU A 549 53.42 -1.73 18.58
N GLU A 550 53.87 -2.10 17.38
CA GLU A 550 55.20 -1.69 16.89
C GLU A 550 55.04 -0.36 16.16
N HIS A 551 55.35 0.74 16.87
CA HIS A 551 55.60 2.05 16.28
C HIS A 551 56.77 1.95 15.28
N ASP A 552 56.48 2.12 13.98
CA ASP A 552 57.51 2.41 12.98
C ASP A 552 57.36 3.88 12.54
N ASP A 553 58.28 4.72 13.04
CA ASP A 553 58.30 6.19 12.97
C ASP A 553 58.59 6.75 11.55
N ASN A 554 58.00 6.21 10.48
CA ASN A 554 58.41 6.60 9.13
C ASN A 554 57.26 6.73 8.11
N TYR A 555 56.27 7.58 8.43
CA TYR A 555 55.24 8.01 7.48
C TYR A 555 55.02 9.52 7.53
N ASP A 556 56.00 10.28 7.03
CA ASP A 556 55.95 11.74 6.97
C ASP A 556 56.02 12.30 5.53
N ASP A 557 55.74 11.49 4.48
CA ASP A 557 56.08 11.88 3.09
C ASP A 557 55.06 11.53 1.98
N LEU A 558 53.75 11.43 2.27
CA LEU A 558 52.75 11.05 1.24
C LEU A 558 51.52 11.98 1.10
N PHE A 559 51.55 13.20 1.64
CA PHE A 559 50.58 14.24 1.29
C PHE A 559 51.20 15.24 0.31
N GLY A 560 51.30 14.81 -0.95
CA GLY A 560 51.48 15.71 -2.09
C GLY A 560 50.12 16.06 -2.67
N ASP A 561 49.85 17.37 -2.73
CA ASP A 561 48.69 17.97 -3.40
C ASP A 561 48.53 17.49 -4.85
N ASP A 562 47.46 16.76 -5.16
CA ASP A 562 46.82 16.83 -6.47
C ASP A 562 45.36 16.33 -6.41
N GLU A 563 44.43 17.24 -6.68
CA GLU A 563 43.05 16.91 -7.00
C GLU A 563 42.99 16.14 -8.34
N SER A 564 41.99 15.26 -8.45
CA SER A 564 41.46 14.68 -9.70
C SER A 564 42.19 13.48 -10.34
N HIS A 565 42.03 12.27 -9.78
CA HIS A 565 41.99 11.07 -10.62
C HIS A 565 41.01 10.00 -10.09
N PHE A 566 40.01 9.73 -10.93
CA PHE A 566 39.17 8.53 -10.94
C PHE A 566 40.08 7.29 -10.97
N TYR A 567 40.21 6.53 -9.88
CA TYR A 567 40.97 5.27 -9.89
C TYR A 567 40.06 4.09 -10.30
N PRO A 568 40.50 3.26 -11.27
CA PRO A 568 39.73 2.12 -11.74
C PRO A 568 39.73 0.99 -10.72
N GLN A 569 38.57 0.34 -10.59
CA GLN A 569 38.40 -0.98 -10.02
C GLN A 569 39.45 -1.93 -10.60
N ASN A 570 40.37 -2.45 -9.79
CA ASN A 570 40.97 -3.78 -9.96
C ASN A 570 41.82 -4.19 -8.75
N HIS A 571 41.45 -5.35 -8.18
CA HIS A 571 42.28 -6.37 -7.57
C HIS A 571 43.44 -5.95 -6.64
N VAL A 572 43.18 -5.93 -5.32
CA VAL A 572 44.08 -6.46 -4.28
C VAL A 572 43.17 -6.94 -3.13
N GLU A 573 43.42 -8.12 -2.57
CA GLU A 573 42.85 -8.58 -1.30
C GLU A 573 42.98 -7.47 -0.25
N ARG A 574 41.89 -6.74 -0.01
CA ARG A 574 41.88 -5.68 0.98
C ARG A 574 41.52 -6.31 2.31
N GLU A 575 42.52 -6.94 2.94
CA GLU A 575 42.56 -7.01 4.40
C GLU A 575 42.43 -5.57 4.88
N THR A 576 41.24 -5.20 5.35
CA THR A 576 41.01 -3.84 5.80
C THR A 576 41.06 -3.88 7.32
N ILE A 577 42.09 -3.21 7.84
CA ILE A 577 42.24 -2.97 9.26
C ILE A 577 41.40 -1.75 9.58
N HIS A 578 40.45 -1.90 10.48
CA HIS A 578 39.55 -0.82 10.90
C HIS A 578 39.76 -0.54 12.38
N GLN A 579 39.63 0.71 12.78
CA GLN A 579 39.72 1.12 14.18
C GLN A 579 38.32 1.53 14.67
N ALA A 580 37.82 0.91 15.74
CA ALA A 580 36.59 1.32 16.40
C ALA A 580 36.78 1.25 17.92
N GLY A 581 36.55 2.37 18.61
CA GLY A 581 36.72 2.44 20.06
C GLY A 581 38.17 2.23 20.56
N GLY A 582 39.17 2.51 19.71
CA GLY A 582 40.59 2.30 20.04
C GLY A 582 41.13 0.91 19.74
N ILE A 583 40.29 -0.05 19.34
CA ILE A 583 40.73 -1.40 18.94
C ILE A 583 40.82 -1.49 17.42
N TRP A 584 41.93 -2.06 16.95
CA TRP A 584 42.13 -2.43 15.56
C TRP A 584 41.56 -3.83 15.31
N TYR A 585 40.73 -3.98 14.27
CA TYR A 585 40.19 -5.28 13.87
C TYR A 585 40.40 -5.50 12.37
N LYS A 586 40.72 -6.75 12.02
CA LYS A 586 41.05 -7.18 10.67
C LYS A 586 39.84 -7.86 10.04
N LEU A 587 39.24 -7.22 9.03
CA LEU A 587 38.14 -7.82 8.27
C LEU A 587 38.70 -8.54 7.04
N GLN A 588 38.66 -9.88 7.05
CA GLN A 588 38.93 -10.73 5.90
C GLN A 588 37.61 -11.20 5.27
N PHE A 589 36.86 -10.31 4.61
CA PHE A 589 35.67 -10.72 3.84
C PHE A 589 35.48 -9.85 2.59
N ASN A 590 35.84 -10.39 1.42
CA ASN A 590 35.53 -9.79 0.12
C ASN A 590 34.42 -10.61 -0.57
N CYS A 591 33.21 -10.60 -0.01
CA CYS A 591 32.07 -11.32 -0.58
C CYS A 591 31.13 -10.38 -1.34
N VAL A 592 30.50 -10.88 -2.41
CA VAL A 592 29.41 -10.22 -3.16
C VAL A 592 28.32 -9.74 -2.21
N TYR A 593 28.11 -10.47 -1.13
CA TYR A 593 27.13 -10.18 -0.10
C TYR A 593 27.39 -8.89 0.69
N ASN A 594 28.64 -8.54 1.01
CA ASN A 594 28.96 -7.24 1.64
C ASN A 594 28.54 -6.07 0.77
N LYS A 595 28.67 -6.21 -0.56
CA LYS A 595 28.22 -5.20 -1.53
C LYS A 595 26.71 -5.08 -1.55
N CYS A 596 25.98 -6.20 -1.50
CA CYS A 596 24.52 -6.21 -1.49
C CYS A 596 23.95 -5.65 -0.16
N MET A 597 24.55 -5.97 0.98
CA MET A 597 24.18 -5.40 2.28
C MET A 597 24.52 -3.91 2.39
N ALA A 598 25.69 -3.49 1.89
CA ALA A 598 25.99 -2.07 1.74
C ALA A 598 25.01 -1.37 0.80
N THR A 599 24.51 -2.05 -0.23
CA THR A 599 23.49 -1.50 -1.13
C THR A 599 22.16 -1.26 -0.42
N LEU A 600 21.69 -2.20 0.41
CA LEU A 600 20.49 -1.99 1.23
C LEU A 600 20.71 -0.91 2.28
N PHE A 601 21.86 -0.94 2.96
CA PHE A 601 22.24 0.09 3.91
C PHE A 601 22.18 1.47 3.25
N ASN A 602 22.84 1.64 2.11
CA ASN A 602 22.87 2.92 1.41
C ASN A 602 21.49 3.32 0.88
N ALA A 603 20.69 2.37 0.38
CA ALA A 603 19.34 2.63 -0.14
C ALA A 603 18.35 3.07 0.96
N GLU A 604 18.50 2.57 2.19
CA GLU A 604 17.60 2.84 3.32
C GLU A 604 18.07 3.98 4.22
N PHE A 605 19.38 4.16 4.29
CA PHE A 605 20.04 4.89 5.37
C PHE A 605 21.09 5.90 4.90
N GLU A 606 21.30 6.10 3.60
CA GLU A 606 22.22 7.13 3.07
C GLU A 606 21.49 8.19 2.22
N ASN A 607 22.00 9.43 2.23
CA ASN A 607 21.40 10.60 1.57
C ASN A 607 21.59 10.65 0.04
N PHE A 608 22.23 9.66 -0.58
CA PHE A 608 22.59 9.70 -2.00
C PHE A 608 21.44 9.26 -2.91
N VAL A 609 20.84 10.26 -3.56
CA VAL A 609 20.14 10.30 -4.87
C VAL A 609 20.06 8.98 -5.67
N ILE A 610 19.36 7.96 -5.17
CA ILE A 610 18.76 6.92 -5.99
C ILE A 610 17.31 6.80 -5.54
N HIS A 611 16.41 7.52 -6.22
CA HIS A 611 14.97 7.32 -6.07
C HIS A 611 14.62 5.92 -6.61
N ARG A 612 14.84 4.88 -5.80
CA ARG A 612 14.23 3.57 -6.03
C ARG A 612 12.74 3.68 -5.77
N SER A 613 11.92 3.01 -6.56
CA SER A 613 10.49 2.91 -6.26
C SER A 613 10.30 2.13 -4.94
N GLY A 614 9.16 2.32 -4.26
CA GLY A 614 8.85 1.54 -3.05
C GLY A 614 8.95 0.02 -3.30
N ASP A 615 8.54 -0.43 -4.49
CA ASP A 615 8.57 -1.84 -4.89
C ASP A 615 10.00 -2.37 -5.07
N ASP A 616 10.90 -1.57 -5.65
CA ASP A 616 12.32 -1.96 -5.81
C ASP A 616 13.00 -2.19 -4.45
N LEU A 617 12.65 -1.38 -3.45
CA LEU A 617 13.19 -1.50 -2.11
C LEU A 617 12.61 -2.71 -1.37
N VAL A 618 11.31 -2.99 -1.53
CA VAL A 618 10.68 -4.20 -0.98
C VAL A 618 11.31 -5.47 -1.57
N ASN A 619 11.55 -5.50 -2.88
CA ASN A 619 12.22 -6.62 -3.54
C ASN A 619 13.66 -6.78 -3.04
N LEU A 620 14.41 -5.67 -2.93
CA LEU A 620 15.77 -5.69 -2.40
C LEU A 620 15.83 -6.26 -0.97
N ARG A 621 14.92 -5.83 -0.10
CA ARG A 621 14.83 -6.40 1.26
C ARG A 621 14.58 -7.90 1.19
N ARG A 622 13.61 -8.35 0.37
CA ARG A 622 13.23 -9.77 0.26
C ARG A 622 14.41 -10.63 -0.15
N ASP A 623 15.15 -10.21 -1.18
CA ASP A 623 16.32 -10.92 -1.67
C ASP A 623 17.40 -11.05 -0.57
N LEU A 624 17.61 -9.98 0.21
CA LEU A 624 18.63 -9.94 1.26
C LEU A 624 18.22 -10.70 2.53
N ALA A 625 16.95 -10.74 2.88
CA ALA A 625 16.46 -11.60 3.95
C ALA A 625 16.72 -13.09 3.61
N GLN A 626 16.54 -13.48 2.35
CA GLN A 626 16.89 -14.83 1.90
C GLN A 626 18.40 -15.09 1.95
N GLU A 627 19.22 -14.16 1.48
CA GLU A 627 20.69 -14.26 1.56
C GLU A 627 21.16 -14.44 3.01
N ALA A 628 20.66 -13.61 3.93
CA ALA A 628 21.03 -13.62 5.33
C ALA A 628 20.66 -14.95 6.00
N ALA A 629 19.43 -15.44 5.78
CA ALA A 629 18.99 -16.72 6.31
C ALA A 629 19.81 -17.90 5.76
N CYS A 630 20.05 -17.94 4.44
CA CYS A 630 20.86 -18.99 3.81
C CYS A 630 22.30 -18.98 4.32
N LEU A 631 22.93 -17.81 4.44
CA LEU A 631 24.30 -17.69 4.94
C LEU A 631 24.39 -18.18 6.39
N THR A 632 23.42 -17.80 7.23
CA THR A 632 23.37 -18.20 8.64
C THR A 632 23.28 -19.71 8.81
N ILE A 633 22.40 -20.37 8.05
CA ILE A 633 22.31 -21.83 8.05
C ILE A 633 23.56 -22.45 7.47
N ALA A 634 24.13 -21.87 6.41
CA ALA A 634 25.28 -22.45 5.74
C ALA A 634 26.54 -22.44 6.62
N ILE A 635 26.81 -21.34 7.31
CA ILE A 635 27.95 -21.24 8.24
C ILE A 635 27.79 -22.24 9.39
N GLU A 636 26.59 -22.39 9.96
CA GLU A 636 26.36 -23.31 11.08
C GLU A 636 26.44 -24.77 10.62
N ALA A 637 25.93 -25.10 9.43
CA ALA A 637 26.01 -26.43 8.86
C ALA A 637 27.45 -26.85 8.52
N CYS A 638 28.32 -25.90 8.13
CA CYS A 638 29.71 -26.15 7.77
C CYS A 638 30.71 -25.90 8.91
N SER A 639 30.26 -25.47 10.10
CA SER A 639 31.13 -25.29 11.26
C SER A 639 31.72 -26.64 11.71
N PRO A 640 33.02 -26.73 12.05
CA PRO A 640 33.69 -28.01 12.30
C PRO A 640 33.06 -28.76 13.47
N GLN A 641 32.73 -30.03 13.23
CA GLN A 641 32.26 -30.97 14.26
C GLN A 641 33.32 -31.15 15.34
N SER A 642 32.97 -30.82 16.57
CA SER A 642 33.76 -31.09 17.76
C SER A 642 33.72 -32.58 18.12
N TYR A 643 34.25 -33.48 17.27
CA TYR A 643 34.38 -34.90 17.61
C TYR A 643 35.83 -35.29 17.97
N THR A 644 36.00 -35.53 19.26
CA THR A 644 37.13 -36.13 20.02
C THR A 644 38.01 -37.18 19.30
N GLN A 645 39.34 -37.04 19.44
CA GLN A 645 40.26 -38.06 20.01
C GLN A 645 41.73 -37.58 20.05
N GLN A 646 42.21 -37.05 21.19
CA GLN A 646 43.50 -37.36 21.86
C GLN A 646 43.80 -36.35 23.00
N PRO A 647 44.38 -36.78 24.13
CA PRO A 647 44.65 -35.90 25.27
C PRO A 647 45.97 -35.16 25.05
N ALA A 648 45.90 -33.90 24.63
CA ALA A 648 47.02 -32.98 24.74
C ALA A 648 46.89 -32.15 26.02
N GLN A 649 48.03 -31.99 26.70
CA GLN A 649 48.26 -31.41 28.02
C GLN A 649 47.79 -29.94 28.19
N PRO A 650 47.66 -29.47 29.45
CA PRO A 650 46.94 -28.25 29.78
C PRO A 650 47.78 -27.01 29.42
N TYR A 651 47.36 -26.28 28.40
CA TYR A 651 47.81 -24.92 28.15
C TYR A 651 46.75 -23.94 28.68
N SER A 652 47.20 -23.12 29.63
CA SER A 652 46.65 -21.88 30.19
C SER A 652 45.12 -21.69 30.27
N GLN A 653 44.67 -21.53 31.51
CA GLN A 653 43.29 -21.40 31.97
C GLN A 653 42.64 -20.01 31.75
N ASP A 654 43.16 -19.14 30.87
CA ASP A 654 42.68 -17.74 30.74
C ASP A 654 42.09 -17.38 29.36
N GLY A 655 41.75 -18.38 28.54
CA GLY A 655 41.01 -18.19 27.29
C GLY A 655 39.59 -18.74 27.39
N GLU A 656 38.71 -18.10 28.17
CA GLU A 656 37.27 -18.41 28.11
C GLU A 656 36.69 -17.99 26.75
N SER A 657 36.80 -18.93 25.81
CA SER A 657 35.94 -19.21 24.65
C SER A 657 34.78 -18.25 24.37
N TYR A 658 34.92 -17.47 23.29
CA TYR A 658 33.89 -16.64 22.63
C TYR A 658 32.74 -17.47 21.98
N LEU A 659 32.42 -18.67 22.47
CA LEU A 659 31.45 -19.58 21.88
C LEU A 659 30.47 -20.15 22.91
N ALA A 660 29.32 -19.47 23.08
CA ALA A 660 28.07 -19.98 23.68
C ALA A 660 27.05 -18.83 23.69
N HIS A 661 25.79 -18.87 23.26
CA HIS A 661 24.83 -19.91 22.94
C HIS A 661 23.81 -19.30 21.94
N ARG A 662 23.24 -20.10 21.04
CA ARG A 662 22.05 -19.74 20.22
C ARG A 662 20.74 -19.72 21.04
N SER A 663 20.83 -19.80 22.35
CA SER A 663 19.72 -19.50 23.24
C SER A 663 19.35 -18.02 23.06
N GLU A 664 18.08 -17.69 23.25
CA GLU A 664 17.59 -16.32 23.44
C GLU A 664 18.43 -15.48 24.44
N SER A 665 19.29 -16.15 25.23
CA SER A 665 20.29 -15.59 26.12
C SER A 665 21.60 -15.12 25.46
N SER A 666 21.82 -15.19 24.14
CA SER A 666 23.03 -14.61 23.53
C SER A 666 23.08 -13.09 23.78
N PRO A 667 24.19 -12.53 24.31
CA PRO A 667 24.31 -11.10 24.55
C PRO A 667 24.06 -10.26 23.28
N VAL A 668 24.58 -10.71 22.12
CA VAL A 668 24.40 -10.10 20.79
C VAL A 668 22.95 -10.03 20.34
N TRP A 669 22.21 -11.12 20.47
CA TRP A 669 20.79 -11.16 20.09
C TRP A 669 19.91 -10.40 21.09
N ARG A 670 20.25 -10.44 22.38
CA ARG A 670 19.61 -9.60 23.40
C ARG A 670 19.87 -8.12 23.18
N ALA A 671 21.02 -7.73 22.64
CA ALA A 671 21.31 -6.35 22.26
C ALA A 671 20.46 -5.92 21.05
N GLY A 672 20.43 -6.71 19.98
CA GLY A 672 19.59 -6.41 18.80
C GLY A 672 18.11 -6.28 19.16
N ARG A 673 17.56 -7.21 19.96
CA ARG A 673 16.19 -7.12 20.49
C ARG A 673 15.98 -5.93 21.41
N ARG A 674 16.97 -5.52 22.21
CA ARG A 674 16.85 -4.31 23.04
C ARG A 674 16.85 -3.04 22.21
N VAL A 675 17.63 -2.98 21.13
CA VAL A 675 17.58 -1.87 20.18
C VAL A 675 16.19 -1.77 19.53
N LEU A 676 15.64 -2.89 19.05
CA LEU A 676 14.39 -2.91 18.28
C LEU A 676 13.10 -3.11 19.10
N GLY A 677 13.19 -3.48 20.37
CA GLY A 677 12.06 -3.69 21.28
C GLY A 677 11.67 -5.14 21.41
N SER A 678 10.98 -5.47 22.50
CA SER A 678 10.37 -6.79 22.73
C SER A 678 9.01 -6.94 22.04
N SER A 679 8.48 -5.88 21.43
CA SER A 679 7.22 -5.92 20.68
C SER A 679 7.48 -6.31 19.24
N ASP A 680 6.68 -7.23 18.73
CA ASP A 680 6.88 -7.88 17.46
C ASP A 680 7.10 -6.89 16.29
N LEU A 681 8.26 -7.01 15.64
CA LEU A 681 8.64 -6.22 14.47
C LEU A 681 7.58 -6.41 13.37
N PRO A 682 6.94 -5.34 12.86
CA PRO A 682 5.93 -5.48 11.82
C PRO A 682 6.58 -5.95 10.52
N GLY A 683 6.33 -7.20 10.14
CA GLY A 683 6.68 -7.81 8.84
C GLY A 683 8.16 -8.14 8.64
N LEU A 684 8.79 -8.62 9.70
CA LEU A 684 9.77 -9.71 9.69
C LEU A 684 9.49 -10.48 10.97
N ASP A 685 9.07 -11.73 10.87
CA ASP A 685 8.59 -12.49 12.02
C ASP A 685 9.70 -12.59 13.11
N PRO A 686 9.60 -11.88 14.24
CA PRO A 686 10.59 -11.89 15.32
C PRO A 686 10.62 -13.24 16.06
N ARG A 687 9.72 -14.14 15.69
CA ARG A 687 9.55 -15.49 16.23
C ARG A 687 10.37 -16.52 15.45
N CYS A 688 11.12 -16.11 14.41
CA CYS A 688 12.06 -16.98 13.70
C CYS A 688 13.28 -16.22 13.14
N SER A 689 14.38 -16.16 13.91
CA SER A 689 15.69 -15.59 13.52
C SER A 689 16.44 -16.40 12.44
N ALA A 690 15.72 -17.17 11.63
CA ALA A 690 16.27 -18.11 10.65
C ALA A 690 15.37 -18.25 9.42
N GLY A 691 14.30 -17.48 9.28
CA GLY A 691 13.37 -17.53 8.15
C GLY A 691 13.78 -16.60 7.00
N SER A 692 13.55 -17.03 5.75
CA SER A 692 13.96 -16.28 4.54
C SER A 692 12.91 -15.30 4.01
N SER A 693 11.73 -15.23 4.65
CA SER A 693 10.58 -14.44 4.20
C SER A 693 10.36 -13.22 5.09
N ILE A 694 10.20 -12.05 4.47
CA ILE A 694 9.89 -10.79 5.17
C ILE A 694 8.43 -10.75 5.60
N ASP A 695 7.52 -11.04 4.66
CA ASP A 695 6.09 -10.96 4.91
C ASP A 695 5.41 -12.15 4.21
N SER A 696 4.68 -12.95 4.98
CA SER A 696 3.91 -14.07 4.45
C SER A 696 2.49 -13.62 4.12
N CYS A 697 2.03 -13.90 2.90
CA CYS A 697 0.70 -13.50 2.43
C CYS A 697 0.39 -12.00 2.72
N PRO A 698 1.16 -11.06 2.16
CA PRO A 698 1.06 -9.62 2.49
C PRO A 698 -0.32 -9.02 2.20
N TRP A 699 -1.05 -9.62 1.26
CA TRP A 699 -2.40 -9.23 0.86
C TRP A 699 -3.47 -9.43 1.93
N LEU A 700 -3.14 -10.09 3.04
CA LEU A 700 -4.05 -10.21 4.18
C LEU A 700 -3.94 -9.02 5.14
N GLY A 701 -2.88 -8.20 5.02
CA GLY A 701 -2.60 -7.11 5.96
C GLY A 701 -2.39 -7.59 7.40
N GLU A 702 -2.60 -6.69 8.35
CA GLU A 702 -2.66 -7.02 9.78
C GLU A 702 -4.03 -7.64 10.09
N ILE A 703 -4.04 -8.95 10.33
CA ILE A 703 -5.26 -9.69 10.69
C ILE A 703 -5.27 -9.86 12.21
N GLY A 704 -6.21 -9.21 12.90
CA GLY A 704 -6.45 -9.42 14.32
C GLY A 704 -7.41 -10.58 14.56
N GLY A 705 -7.09 -11.47 15.50
CA GLY A 705 -7.99 -12.55 15.92
C GLY A 705 -7.25 -13.66 16.66
N LEU A 706 -7.69 -13.97 17.88
CA LEU A 706 -7.17 -15.10 18.66
C LEU A 706 -8.00 -16.37 18.37
N PRO A 707 -7.41 -17.56 18.53
CA PRO A 707 -8.18 -18.80 18.57
C PRO A 707 -9.28 -18.72 19.65
N LEU A 708 -10.38 -19.44 19.46
CA LEU A 708 -11.39 -19.68 20.49
C LEU A 708 -10.85 -20.62 21.57
N TYR A 709 -10.10 -21.63 21.16
CA TYR A 709 -9.57 -22.67 22.03
C TYR A 709 -8.07 -22.86 21.85
N LEU A 710 -7.39 -23.13 22.96
CA LEU A 710 -5.99 -23.54 23.01
C LEU A 710 -5.84 -24.77 23.90
N TRP A 711 -4.80 -25.57 23.66
CA TRP A 711 -4.39 -26.64 24.55
C TRP A 711 -3.38 -26.11 25.57
N ASP A 712 -3.73 -26.19 26.84
CA ASP A 712 -2.80 -25.89 27.95
C ASP A 712 -1.86 -27.08 28.14
N VAL A 713 -0.56 -26.88 27.91
CA VAL A 713 0.46 -27.93 27.98
C VAL A 713 0.64 -28.43 29.41
N LYS A 714 0.52 -27.54 30.39
CA LYS A 714 0.73 -27.85 31.82
C LYS A 714 -0.48 -28.58 32.40
N GLU A 715 -1.68 -28.05 32.15
CA GLU A 715 -2.94 -28.62 32.65
C GLU A 715 -3.45 -29.79 31.78
N ARG A 716 -2.84 -30.02 30.61
CA ARG A 716 -3.16 -31.10 29.67
C ARG A 716 -4.65 -31.13 29.29
N ARG A 717 -5.19 -29.96 28.97
CA ARG A 717 -6.61 -29.80 28.61
C ARG A 717 -6.82 -28.62 27.65
N THR A 718 -7.92 -28.66 26.91
CA THR A 718 -8.39 -27.53 26.12
C THR A 718 -8.96 -26.44 27.03
N VAL A 719 -8.58 -25.19 26.77
CA VAL A 719 -9.01 -23.97 27.46
C VAL A 719 -9.59 -22.97 26.48
N GLU A 720 -10.57 -22.18 26.91
CA GLU A 720 -11.10 -21.05 26.14
C GLU A 720 -10.14 -19.87 26.24
N VAL A 721 -9.74 -19.29 25.11
CA VAL A 721 -8.78 -18.18 25.11
C VAL A 721 -9.32 -16.95 25.81
N PHE A 722 -10.63 -16.73 25.76
CA PHE A 722 -11.29 -15.65 26.50
C PHE A 722 -11.02 -15.71 28.01
N SER A 723 -10.85 -16.92 28.56
CA SER A 723 -10.54 -17.10 29.99
C SER A 723 -9.09 -16.71 30.36
N LEU A 724 -8.22 -16.49 29.37
CA LEU A 724 -6.80 -16.15 29.54
C LEU A 724 -6.51 -14.66 29.36
N TRP A 725 -7.49 -13.84 28.95
CA TRP A 725 -7.25 -12.43 28.59
C TRP A 725 -6.71 -11.56 29.72
N ASP A 726 -7.19 -11.76 30.94
CA ASP A 726 -6.74 -10.99 32.10
C ASP A 726 -5.27 -11.28 32.46
N GLU A 727 -4.76 -12.47 32.14
CA GLU A 727 -3.40 -12.91 32.47
C GLU A 727 -2.35 -12.36 31.49
N TYR A 728 -2.72 -12.21 30.20
CA TYR A 728 -1.77 -11.90 29.12
C TYR A 728 -2.04 -10.57 28.41
N GLU A 729 -2.89 -9.70 28.95
CA GLU A 729 -3.20 -8.38 28.37
C GLU A 729 -3.53 -8.43 26.86
N PHE A 730 -4.32 -9.44 26.44
CA PHE A 730 -4.72 -9.72 25.05
C PHE A 730 -3.66 -10.30 24.09
N ASP A 731 -2.47 -10.67 24.57
CA ASP A 731 -1.40 -11.29 23.75
C ASP A 731 -0.98 -12.67 24.30
N VAL A 732 -1.78 -13.69 24.00
CA VAL A 732 -1.55 -15.06 24.52
C VAL A 732 -0.52 -15.78 23.64
N PRO A 733 0.67 -16.19 24.16
CA PRO A 733 1.68 -16.88 23.36
C PRO A 733 1.34 -18.38 23.17
N TYR A 734 1.27 -18.84 21.93
CA TYR A 734 1.01 -20.25 21.60
C TYR A 734 1.78 -20.75 20.38
N THR A 735 1.94 -22.08 20.26
CA THR A 735 2.52 -22.74 19.07
C THR A 735 1.44 -23.41 18.24
N ALA A 736 1.38 -23.13 16.93
CA ALA A 736 0.48 -23.81 16.00
C ALA A 736 1.15 -25.07 15.42
N ILE A 737 0.42 -26.19 15.43
CA ILE A 737 0.91 -27.47 14.90
C ILE A 737 0.20 -27.79 13.59
N SER A 738 0.98 -27.81 12.52
CA SER A 738 0.60 -28.28 11.19
C SER A 738 0.85 -29.78 11.10
N HIS A 739 -0.17 -30.55 10.71
CA HIS A 739 -0.03 -31.99 10.50
C HIS A 739 -1.11 -32.51 9.57
N THR A 740 -1.10 -33.83 9.33
CA THR A 740 -2.13 -34.46 8.51
C THR A 740 -2.74 -35.64 9.25
N TRP A 741 -4.05 -35.62 9.52
CA TRP A 741 -4.79 -36.73 10.13
C TRP A 741 -6.07 -37.11 9.38
N GLY A 742 -6.77 -36.14 8.77
CA GLY A 742 -8.13 -36.33 8.24
C GLY A 742 -8.28 -37.42 7.17
N ARG A 743 -7.23 -37.73 6.41
CA ARG A 743 -7.23 -38.82 5.41
C ARG A 743 -6.96 -40.22 5.99
N TRP A 744 -6.54 -40.30 7.26
CA TRP A 744 -6.37 -41.55 8.02
C TRP A 744 -7.44 -41.72 9.09
N ARG A 745 -8.47 -40.87 9.09
CA ARG A 745 -9.62 -40.97 9.98
C ARG A 745 -10.32 -42.31 9.78
N GLN A 746 -10.52 -43.03 10.88
CA GLN A 746 -11.25 -44.30 10.90
C GLN A 746 -12.76 -44.01 11.01
N ARG A 747 -13.41 -43.79 9.86
CA ARG A 747 -14.83 -43.35 9.79
C ARG A 747 -15.83 -44.36 10.36
N ASP A 748 -15.48 -45.64 10.37
CA ASP A 748 -16.33 -46.71 10.86
C ASP A 748 -16.27 -46.87 12.39
N GLN A 749 -15.40 -46.10 13.07
CA GLN A 749 -15.24 -46.15 14.52
C GLN A 749 -15.83 -44.91 15.20
N PRO A 750 -16.45 -45.06 16.38
CA PRO A 750 -16.93 -43.93 17.16
C PRO A 750 -15.76 -43.07 17.65
N GLY A 751 -16.03 -41.79 17.90
CA GLY A 751 -15.03 -40.89 18.47
C GLY A 751 -14.67 -41.27 19.90
N VAL A 752 -13.45 -40.93 20.30
CA VAL A 752 -12.92 -41.14 21.65
C VAL A 752 -13.43 -40.04 22.58
N ASN A 753 -13.92 -40.42 23.75
CA ASN A 753 -14.32 -39.48 24.79
C ASN A 753 -13.14 -39.20 25.73
N MET A 754 -12.59 -37.99 25.64
CA MET A 754 -11.45 -37.55 26.45
C MET A 754 -11.82 -36.55 27.54
N LYS A 755 -13.08 -36.54 28.03
CA LYS A 755 -13.47 -35.64 29.13
C LYS A 755 -12.74 -36.01 30.44
N PRO A 756 -12.24 -35.03 31.21
CA PRO A 756 -12.44 -33.58 31.08
C PRO A 756 -11.41 -32.84 30.20
N CYS A 757 -10.44 -33.53 29.59
CA CYS A 757 -9.35 -32.91 28.84
C CYS A 757 -9.83 -32.17 27.57
N VAL A 758 -10.75 -32.77 26.81
CA VAL A 758 -11.37 -32.16 25.62
C VAL A 758 -12.90 -32.23 25.74
N PRO A 759 -13.65 -31.14 25.48
CA PRO A 759 -15.09 -31.11 25.75
C PRO A 759 -15.94 -31.82 24.69
N TRP A 760 -15.38 -32.13 23.51
CA TRP A 760 -16.02 -32.88 22.42
C TRP A 760 -15.34 -34.23 22.16
N LEU A 761 -16.00 -35.09 21.39
CA LEU A 761 -15.45 -36.38 20.95
C LEU A 761 -14.38 -36.18 19.88
N ILE A 762 -13.28 -36.92 19.97
CA ILE A 762 -12.16 -36.81 19.02
C ILE A 762 -12.18 -38.01 18.06
N PRO A 763 -12.08 -37.80 16.73
CA PRO A 763 -12.10 -38.88 15.77
C PRO A 763 -10.84 -39.75 15.87
N GLN A 764 -11.04 -41.07 15.79
CA GLN A 764 -9.92 -42.02 15.71
C GLN A 764 -9.22 -41.94 14.35
N ASN A 765 -7.91 -42.22 14.36
CA ASN A 765 -7.08 -42.25 13.16
C ASN A 765 -6.08 -43.41 13.22
N SER A 766 -5.48 -43.76 12.08
CA SER A 766 -4.49 -44.85 12.00
C SER A 766 -3.03 -44.42 12.18
N LEU A 767 -2.75 -43.13 12.43
CA LEU A 767 -1.38 -42.62 12.56
C LEU A 767 -0.86 -42.71 13.99
N PHE A 768 -1.71 -42.35 14.95
CA PHE A 768 -1.35 -42.36 16.36
C PHE A 768 -2.58 -42.62 17.23
N ASP A 769 -2.33 -43.10 18.44
CA ASP A 769 -3.35 -43.28 19.45
C ASP A 769 -3.80 -41.93 20.01
N VAL A 770 -5.08 -41.60 19.80
CA VAL A 770 -5.70 -40.34 20.19
C VAL A 770 -5.74 -40.19 21.72
N GLU A 771 -5.84 -41.28 22.48
CA GLU A 771 -5.84 -41.23 23.95
C GLU A 771 -4.49 -40.77 24.51
N ARG A 772 -3.41 -40.93 23.73
CA ARG A 772 -2.05 -40.48 24.08
C ARG A 772 -1.76 -39.04 23.70
N LEU A 773 -2.70 -38.32 23.09
CA LEU A 773 -2.52 -36.90 22.76
C LEU A 773 -2.03 -36.03 23.93
N PRO A 774 -2.48 -36.20 25.19
CA PRO A 774 -1.98 -35.40 26.30
C PRO A 774 -0.49 -35.59 26.55
N ASP A 775 0.03 -36.81 26.33
CA ASP A 775 1.46 -37.11 26.48
C ASP A 775 2.25 -36.67 25.24
N ILE A 776 1.69 -36.80 24.04
CA ILE A 776 2.30 -36.35 22.78
C ILE A 776 2.46 -34.83 22.80
N LEU A 777 1.38 -34.09 23.11
CA LEU A 777 1.39 -32.62 23.14
C LEU A 777 2.30 -32.07 24.23
N ALA A 778 2.50 -32.79 25.33
CA ALA A 778 3.47 -32.43 26.38
C ALA A 778 4.94 -32.62 25.95
N GLN A 779 5.21 -33.37 24.89
CA GLN A 779 6.56 -33.61 24.34
C GLN A 779 6.89 -32.70 23.16
N ILE A 780 5.95 -31.88 22.68
CA ILE A 780 6.20 -30.95 21.59
C ILE A 780 7.33 -30.00 21.98
N PRO A 781 8.38 -29.86 21.15
CA PRO A 781 9.55 -29.04 21.47
C PRO A 781 9.24 -27.56 21.27
N THR A 782 8.53 -26.97 22.22
CA THR A 782 8.15 -25.55 22.24
C THR A 782 8.37 -24.92 23.62
N ASP A 783 8.61 -23.62 23.64
CA ASP A 783 8.72 -22.78 24.82
C ASP A 783 7.39 -22.11 25.23
N THR A 784 6.34 -22.24 24.40
CA THR A 784 5.03 -21.62 24.68
C THR A 784 4.19 -22.46 25.64
N PRO A 785 3.44 -21.83 26.57
CA PRO A 785 2.56 -22.54 27.49
C PRO A 785 1.33 -23.17 26.82
N TYR A 786 0.95 -22.66 25.64
CA TYR A 786 -0.24 -23.10 24.92
C TYR A 786 0.09 -23.62 23.52
N ILE A 787 -0.73 -24.57 23.04
CA ILE A 787 -0.63 -25.14 21.69
C ILE A 787 -1.97 -24.99 20.99
N TRP A 788 -1.96 -24.59 19.72
CA TRP A 788 -3.10 -24.76 18.82
C TRP A 788 -2.89 -26.01 17.97
N PHE A 789 -3.79 -26.98 18.11
CA PHE A 789 -3.78 -28.26 17.38
C PHE A 789 -5.22 -28.62 17.00
N ASP A 790 -5.50 -28.71 15.70
CA ASP A 790 -6.85 -28.78 15.13
C ASP A 790 -7.76 -29.85 15.77
N LEU A 791 -7.24 -31.04 16.08
CA LEU A 791 -8.02 -32.13 16.71
C LEU A 791 -8.57 -31.79 18.11
N VAL A 792 -7.86 -30.96 18.87
CA VAL A 792 -8.21 -30.61 20.26
C VAL A 792 -8.62 -29.15 20.43
N CYS A 793 -8.46 -28.31 19.40
CA CYS A 793 -8.83 -26.90 19.38
C CYS A 793 -10.01 -26.59 18.44
N ILE A 794 -10.38 -27.50 17.53
CA ILE A 794 -11.57 -27.38 16.69
C ILE A 794 -12.56 -28.49 17.07
N PRO A 795 -13.82 -28.17 17.39
CA PRO A 795 -14.87 -29.17 17.57
C PRO A 795 -15.03 -30.07 16.32
N GLN A 796 -15.13 -31.39 16.52
CA GLN A 796 -15.04 -32.39 15.44
C GLN A 796 -16.40 -33.04 15.12
N GLU A 797 -16.86 -32.92 13.87
CA GLU A 797 -18.08 -33.58 13.40
C GLU A 797 -17.88 -35.05 13.01
N GLY A 798 -18.97 -35.85 13.02
CA GLY A 798 -19.00 -37.23 12.52
C GLY A 798 -18.44 -38.28 13.49
N CYS A 799 -18.42 -38.00 14.79
CA CYS A 799 -17.85 -38.87 15.83
C CYS A 799 -18.89 -39.81 16.49
N GLY A 800 -20.06 -40.01 15.86
CA GLY A 800 -21.15 -40.85 16.37
C GLY A 800 -22.25 -40.09 17.15
N GLU A 801 -21.97 -38.87 17.59
CA GLU A 801 -22.95 -37.93 18.17
C GLU A 801 -23.00 -36.65 17.32
N GLU A 802 -24.18 -36.03 17.18
CA GLU A 802 -24.31 -34.71 16.55
C GLU A 802 -23.72 -33.62 17.45
N LEU A 803 -22.95 -32.70 16.87
CA LEU A 803 -22.47 -31.53 17.59
C LEU A 803 -23.66 -30.64 17.97
N GLY A 804 -23.66 -30.15 19.20
CA GLY A 804 -24.58 -29.07 19.60
C GLY A 804 -24.36 -27.82 18.76
N GLU A 805 -25.41 -27.00 18.61
CA GLU A 805 -25.42 -25.79 17.79
C GLU A 805 -24.24 -24.85 18.09
N GLU A 806 -23.94 -24.65 19.38
CA GLU A 806 -22.84 -23.80 19.86
C GLU A 806 -21.46 -24.31 19.42
N LEU A 807 -21.17 -25.60 19.62
CA LEU A 807 -19.90 -26.21 19.20
C LEU A 807 -19.73 -26.19 17.69
N ARG A 808 -20.83 -26.35 16.95
CA ARG A 808 -20.81 -26.29 15.49
C ARG A 808 -20.56 -24.88 14.98
N GLN A 809 -21.12 -23.87 15.64
CA GLN A 809 -20.80 -22.46 15.35
C GLN A 809 -19.33 -22.15 15.68
N ALA A 810 -18.80 -22.68 16.79
CA ALA A 810 -17.39 -22.54 17.15
C ALA A 810 -16.47 -23.21 16.13
N MET A 811 -16.81 -24.41 15.64
CA MET A 811 -16.10 -25.10 14.56
C MET A 811 -16.01 -24.23 13.29
N TRP A 812 -17.13 -23.66 12.83
CA TRP A 812 -17.14 -22.81 11.64
C TRP A 812 -16.29 -21.54 11.83
N THR A 813 -16.36 -20.95 13.02
CA THR A 813 -15.58 -19.76 13.35
C THR A 813 -14.08 -20.06 13.34
N GLU A 814 -13.66 -21.17 13.95
CA GLU A 814 -12.26 -21.64 13.92
C GLU A 814 -11.75 -21.92 12.50
N ILE A 815 -12.55 -22.59 11.66
CA ILE A 815 -12.18 -22.89 10.26
C ILE A 815 -11.99 -21.58 9.46
N ALA A 816 -12.84 -20.57 9.67
CA ALA A 816 -12.69 -19.28 8.99
C ALA A 816 -11.46 -18.49 9.49
N SER A 817 -11.12 -18.62 10.78
CA SER A 817 -10.03 -17.89 11.46
C SER A 817 -8.64 -18.51 11.31
N GLN A 818 -8.47 -19.59 10.53
CA GLN A 818 -7.17 -20.26 10.34
C GLN A 818 -6.02 -19.30 9.98
N ALA A 819 -6.29 -18.28 9.15
CA ALA A 819 -5.29 -17.29 8.78
C ALA A 819 -4.79 -16.46 9.98
N SER A 820 -5.70 -15.96 10.82
CA SER A 820 -5.32 -15.21 12.03
C SER A 820 -4.67 -16.13 13.06
N ILE A 821 -5.11 -17.38 13.16
CA ILE A 821 -4.52 -18.37 14.08
C ILE A 821 -3.05 -18.67 13.74
N PHE A 822 -2.74 -19.00 12.49
CA PHE A 822 -1.36 -19.30 12.11
C PHE A 822 -0.46 -18.05 12.10
N LYS A 823 -0.99 -16.89 11.64
CA LYS A 823 -0.23 -15.63 11.70
C LYS A 823 -0.02 -15.13 13.13
N GLY A 824 -0.96 -15.37 14.05
CA GLY A 824 -0.88 -14.97 15.46
C GLY A 824 0.01 -15.89 16.31
N ALA A 825 0.27 -17.12 15.88
CA ALA A 825 1.04 -18.09 16.65
C ALA A 825 2.49 -17.64 16.86
N LYS A 826 3.04 -17.82 18.08
CA LYS A 826 4.46 -17.58 18.37
C LYS A 826 5.33 -18.45 17.44
N HIS A 827 5.14 -19.75 17.49
CA HIS A 827 5.86 -20.70 16.64
C HIS A 827 4.88 -21.51 15.79
N ALA A 828 5.37 -22.05 14.67
CA ALA A 828 4.66 -23.04 13.88
C ALA A 828 5.56 -24.27 13.71
N ILE A 829 4.99 -25.46 13.89
CA ILE A 829 5.70 -26.73 13.72
C ILE A 829 4.91 -27.62 12.76
N ALA A 830 5.58 -28.10 11.71
CA ALA A 830 5.12 -29.16 10.84
C ALA A 830 5.55 -30.50 11.43
N TRP A 831 4.60 -31.26 11.98
CA TRP A 831 4.86 -32.58 12.52
C TRP A 831 4.61 -33.66 11.48
N TRP A 832 5.68 -34.30 11.01
CA TRP A 832 5.60 -35.42 10.06
C TRP A 832 5.35 -36.74 10.79
N ASN A 833 4.09 -36.96 11.13
CA ASN A 833 3.63 -38.06 11.98
C ASN A 833 3.27 -39.36 11.23
N THR A 834 3.77 -39.54 10.01
CA THR A 834 3.42 -40.69 9.14
C THR A 834 4.51 -41.74 9.18
N ASP A 835 4.17 -43.02 8.94
CA ASP A 835 5.17 -44.10 8.87
C ASP A 835 6.25 -43.89 7.80
N SER A 836 5.92 -43.15 6.74
CA SER A 836 6.86 -42.77 5.68
C SER A 836 7.84 -41.65 6.08
N ALA A 837 7.61 -40.98 7.22
CA ALA A 837 8.46 -39.88 7.68
C ALA A 837 9.81 -40.41 8.20
N PRO A 838 10.89 -39.63 8.07
CA PRO A 838 12.21 -40.03 8.54
C PRO A 838 12.22 -40.28 10.05
N GLU A 839 12.98 -41.29 10.51
CA GLU A 839 13.24 -41.50 11.94
C GLU A 839 14.41 -40.63 12.44
N SER A 840 15.30 -40.24 11.53
CA SER A 840 16.47 -39.40 11.79
C SER A 840 16.63 -38.33 10.71
N TRP A 841 17.21 -37.19 11.08
CA TRP A 841 17.49 -36.08 10.18
C TRP A 841 18.83 -36.20 9.43
N ASP A 842 19.58 -37.28 9.60
CA ASP A 842 20.94 -37.41 9.08
C ASP A 842 21.04 -37.21 7.55
N GLY A 843 20.13 -37.82 6.77
CA GLY A 843 20.08 -37.62 5.31
C GLY A 843 19.80 -36.16 4.91
N MET A 844 18.88 -35.49 5.64
CA MET A 844 18.56 -34.07 5.42
C MET A 844 19.71 -33.16 5.86
N ARG A 845 20.33 -33.42 7.02
CA ARG A 845 21.50 -32.69 7.51
C ARG A 845 22.67 -32.78 6.54
N SER A 846 22.93 -33.97 6.00
CA SER A 846 23.97 -34.18 4.98
C SER A 846 23.67 -33.38 3.70
N ALA A 847 22.41 -33.37 3.25
CA ALA A 847 22.00 -32.56 2.11
C ALA A 847 22.18 -31.06 2.36
N ILE A 848 21.78 -30.56 3.54
CA ILE A 848 21.95 -29.16 3.93
C ILE A 848 23.43 -28.81 4.03
N GLN A 849 24.26 -29.66 4.63
CA GLN A 849 25.71 -29.44 4.74
C GLN A 849 26.38 -29.37 3.36
N TRP A 850 25.99 -30.25 2.43
CA TRP A 850 26.50 -30.20 1.06
C TRP A 850 26.04 -28.94 0.32
N MET A 851 24.75 -28.60 0.38
CA MET A 851 24.22 -27.36 -0.21
C MET A 851 24.91 -26.13 0.37
N SER A 852 25.14 -26.12 1.68
CA SER A 852 25.81 -25.06 2.41
C SER A 852 27.27 -24.90 1.98
N SER A 853 27.98 -26.01 1.77
CA SER A 853 29.37 -25.98 1.28
C SER A 853 29.44 -25.38 -0.12
N VAL A 854 28.55 -25.84 -1.03
CA VAL A 854 28.44 -25.25 -2.38
C VAL A 854 28.09 -23.77 -2.28
N TYR A 855 27.13 -23.40 -1.43
CA TYR A 855 26.70 -22.02 -1.27
C TYR A 855 27.82 -21.11 -0.75
N LEU A 856 28.57 -21.53 0.28
CA LEU A 856 29.67 -20.74 0.84
C LEU A 856 30.84 -20.59 -0.13
N ASP A 857 31.18 -21.63 -0.89
CA ASP A 857 32.24 -21.56 -1.89
C ASP A 857 31.98 -20.44 -2.93
N LEU A 858 30.71 -20.17 -3.26
CA LEU A 858 30.31 -19.04 -4.13
C LEU A 858 30.55 -17.68 -3.50
N GLN A 859 30.24 -17.59 -2.21
CA GLN A 859 30.29 -16.31 -1.50
C GLN A 859 31.73 -15.89 -1.24
N PHE A 860 32.66 -16.85 -1.22
CA PHE A 860 34.07 -16.63 -0.91
C PHE A 860 35.03 -16.88 -2.09
N SER A 861 34.55 -17.27 -3.28
CA SER A 861 35.41 -17.42 -4.46
C SER A 861 35.89 -16.06 -4.99
N ASN A 862 37.20 -15.81 -4.90
CA ASN A 862 37.85 -14.64 -5.48
C ASN A 862 37.93 -14.80 -7.02
N THR A 863 37.19 -13.98 -7.77
CA THR A 863 37.40 -13.61 -9.20
C THR A 863 36.96 -14.60 -10.31
N ASP A 864 36.56 -14.00 -11.45
CA ASP A 864 36.03 -14.56 -12.72
C ASP A 864 36.84 -15.70 -13.39
N GLU A 865 37.91 -16.22 -12.78
CA GLU A 865 38.75 -17.28 -13.35
C GLU A 865 38.84 -18.56 -12.49
N SER A 866 38.26 -18.60 -11.29
CA SER A 866 38.24 -19.83 -10.48
C SER A 866 36.93 -20.61 -10.66
N SER A 867 37.00 -21.78 -11.30
CA SER A 867 35.85 -22.69 -11.40
C SER A 867 35.36 -23.08 -10.00
N ILE A 868 34.05 -23.00 -9.76
CA ILE A 868 33.47 -23.38 -8.47
C ILE A 868 33.87 -24.83 -8.14
N ARG A 869 34.46 -25.04 -6.96
CA ARG A 869 34.82 -26.37 -6.49
C ARG A 869 33.57 -27.07 -5.99
N ILE A 870 32.79 -27.67 -6.89
CA ILE A 870 31.69 -28.55 -6.47
C ILE A 870 32.30 -29.66 -5.60
N PRO A 871 31.97 -29.75 -4.29
CA PRO A 871 32.56 -30.76 -3.42
C PRO A 871 32.22 -32.13 -4.00
N PRO A 872 33.22 -32.97 -4.34
CA PRO A 872 32.95 -34.28 -4.90
C PRO A 872 32.20 -35.10 -3.86
N TRP A 873 30.93 -35.40 -4.13
CA TRP A 873 30.20 -36.35 -3.31
C TRP A 873 30.72 -37.75 -3.67
N LYS A 874 31.36 -38.43 -2.71
CA LYS A 874 31.82 -39.80 -2.93
C LYS A 874 30.67 -40.75 -2.66
N ALA A 875 30.27 -41.52 -3.67
CA ALA A 875 29.21 -42.55 -3.58
C ALA A 875 29.44 -43.68 -2.54
N HIS A 876 30.46 -43.59 -1.69
CA HIS A 876 30.87 -44.65 -0.76
C HIS A 876 30.54 -44.37 0.72
N ASP A 877 30.04 -43.18 1.07
CA ASP A 877 29.57 -42.88 2.43
C ASP A 877 28.04 -42.95 2.46
N TRP A 878 27.53 -44.07 2.99
CA TRP A 878 26.14 -44.36 3.39
C TRP A 878 25.06 -43.43 2.81
N LEU A 879 24.44 -43.84 1.69
CA LEU A 879 23.20 -43.21 1.19
C LEU A 879 22.14 -43.25 2.29
N GLN A 880 21.91 -42.12 2.95
CA GLN A 880 20.75 -41.94 3.80
C GLN A 880 19.78 -41.03 3.06
N ALA A 881 18.62 -41.59 2.71
CA ALA A 881 17.52 -40.84 2.10
C ALA A 881 17.10 -39.70 3.04
N THR A 882 16.65 -38.58 2.49
CA THR A 882 16.17 -37.45 3.30
C THR A 882 14.85 -37.75 4.00
N GLY A 883 14.16 -38.82 3.56
CA GLY A 883 12.83 -39.20 4.03
C GLY A 883 11.70 -38.36 3.42
N LEU A 884 11.99 -37.50 2.43
CA LEU A 884 10.97 -36.69 1.72
C LEU A 884 10.05 -37.51 0.81
N PHE A 885 10.49 -38.70 0.43
CA PHE A 885 9.75 -39.64 -0.39
C PHE A 885 9.68 -41.00 0.30
N SER A 886 8.54 -41.68 0.14
CA SER A 886 8.45 -43.11 0.45
C SER A 886 9.33 -43.93 -0.51
N PRO A 887 9.61 -45.21 -0.21
CA PRO A 887 10.29 -46.12 -1.16
C PRO A 887 9.66 -46.17 -2.55
N ASP A 888 8.34 -45.96 -2.64
CA ASP A 888 7.58 -45.91 -3.90
C ASP A 888 7.62 -44.53 -4.61
N MET A 889 8.52 -43.64 -4.19
CA MET A 889 8.68 -42.26 -4.70
C MET A 889 7.43 -41.38 -4.56
N VAL A 890 6.50 -41.76 -3.67
CA VAL A 890 5.35 -40.93 -3.29
C VAL A 890 5.81 -39.88 -2.30
N THR A 891 5.44 -38.63 -2.57
CA THR A 891 5.75 -37.49 -1.70
C THR A 891 5.13 -37.67 -0.31
N LEU A 892 5.83 -37.22 0.74
CA LEU A 892 5.27 -37.25 2.09
C LEU A 892 3.86 -36.64 2.14
N PRO A 893 2.93 -37.27 2.89
CA PRO A 893 1.55 -36.84 2.95
C PRO A 893 1.33 -35.38 3.34
N TRP A 894 2.21 -34.82 4.17
CA TRP A 894 2.19 -33.40 4.53
C TRP A 894 2.25 -32.50 3.31
N PHE A 895 3.10 -32.81 2.32
CA PHE A 895 3.19 -32.03 1.10
C PHE A 895 2.04 -32.28 0.11
N SER A 896 1.32 -33.40 0.20
CA SER A 896 0.19 -33.66 -0.72
C SER A 896 -1.15 -33.16 -0.18
N SER A 897 -1.24 -32.81 1.10
CA SER A 897 -2.47 -32.28 1.71
C SER A 897 -2.77 -30.84 1.28
N LEU A 898 -4.06 -30.53 1.07
CA LEU A 898 -4.48 -29.17 0.75
C LEU A 898 -4.46 -28.24 1.98
N TRP A 899 -4.77 -28.76 3.16
CA TRP A 899 -4.80 -27.96 4.39
C TRP A 899 -3.41 -27.43 4.76
N THR A 900 -2.39 -28.28 4.63
CA THR A 900 -1.00 -27.92 4.91
C THR A 900 -0.43 -26.90 3.92
N LEU A 901 -0.98 -26.82 2.69
CA LEU A 901 -0.60 -25.77 1.73
C LEU A 901 -0.96 -24.39 2.28
N GLN A 902 -2.14 -24.22 2.86
CA GLN A 902 -2.53 -22.96 3.50
C GLN A 902 -1.60 -22.65 4.69
N GLU A 903 -1.34 -23.64 5.53
CA GLU A 903 -0.52 -23.48 6.75
C GLU A 903 0.92 -23.07 6.41
N VAL A 904 1.56 -23.69 5.41
CA VAL A 904 2.92 -23.34 4.98
C VAL A 904 2.98 -22.00 4.24
N CYS A 905 1.91 -21.59 3.55
CA CYS A 905 1.84 -20.26 2.96
C CYS A 905 1.69 -19.15 4.01
N LEU A 906 0.96 -19.42 5.10
CA LEU A 906 0.80 -18.50 6.22
C LEU A 906 2.05 -18.43 7.10
N ARG A 907 2.71 -19.58 7.32
CA ARG A 907 3.94 -19.74 8.10
C ARG A 907 5.02 -20.44 7.27
N PRO A 908 5.63 -19.74 6.29
CA PRO A 908 6.70 -20.31 5.48
C PRO A 908 7.96 -20.58 6.33
N ASP A 909 8.08 -19.91 7.48
CA ASP A 909 9.11 -20.08 8.51
C ASP A 909 8.90 -21.31 9.42
N ILE A 910 7.88 -22.13 9.14
CA ILE A 910 7.53 -23.32 9.93
C ILE A 910 8.73 -24.25 10.16
N TRP A 911 8.88 -24.69 11.41
CA TRP A 911 9.90 -25.68 11.78
C TRP A 911 9.41 -27.09 11.49
N ILE A 912 10.32 -27.99 11.18
CA ILE A 912 9.95 -29.36 10.80
C ILE A 912 10.36 -30.31 11.92
N CYS A 913 9.39 -31.11 12.38
CA CYS A 913 9.58 -32.22 13.30
C CYS A 913 9.41 -33.56 12.58
N ASN A 914 10.31 -34.51 12.87
CA ASN A 914 10.16 -35.88 12.41
C ASN A 914 9.04 -36.59 13.21
N LYS A 915 8.82 -37.88 12.94
CA LYS A 915 7.76 -38.63 13.64
C LYS A 915 7.98 -38.76 15.15
N ASN A 916 9.23 -38.65 15.61
CA ASN A 916 9.65 -38.75 17.00
C ASN A 916 9.64 -37.40 17.73
N LEU A 917 9.16 -36.32 17.09
CA LEU A 917 9.18 -34.95 17.60
C LEU A 917 10.58 -34.31 17.68
N ASP A 918 11.57 -34.86 16.98
CA ASP A 918 12.89 -34.22 16.85
C ASP A 918 12.82 -33.11 15.80
N LEU A 919 13.26 -31.90 16.17
CA LEU A 919 13.37 -30.77 15.25
C LEU A 919 14.53 -30.94 14.27
N LEU A 920 14.34 -30.47 13.03
CA LEU A 920 15.43 -30.38 12.06
C LEU A 920 16.40 -29.26 12.45
N THR A 921 17.58 -29.65 12.89
CA THR A 921 18.67 -28.75 13.27
C THR A 921 19.98 -29.07 12.54
N VAL A 922 20.85 -28.07 12.37
CA VAL A 922 22.20 -28.21 11.80
C VAL A 922 23.29 -27.64 12.72
N GLY A 923 24.53 -28.09 12.52
CA GLY A 923 25.70 -27.65 13.30
C GLY A 923 25.72 -28.13 14.75
N ASP A 924 26.87 -27.99 15.41
CA ASP A 924 27.10 -28.43 16.80
C ASP A 924 26.20 -27.70 17.82
N LYS A 925 25.72 -26.50 17.46
CA LYS A 925 24.86 -25.66 18.31
C LYS A 925 23.37 -25.95 18.15
N GLY A 926 22.97 -26.87 17.27
CA GLY A 926 21.56 -27.21 17.04
C GLY A 926 20.77 -26.06 16.41
N ALA A 927 21.31 -25.42 15.37
CA ALA A 927 20.62 -24.34 14.66
C ALA A 927 19.34 -24.85 13.98
N LEU A 928 18.18 -24.31 14.34
CA LEU A 928 16.89 -24.65 13.72
C LEU A 928 16.86 -24.24 12.24
N VAL A 929 16.29 -25.11 11.40
CA VAL A 929 16.13 -24.87 9.96
C VAL A 929 14.64 -24.64 9.67
N ALA A 930 14.30 -23.40 9.29
CA ALA A 930 12.98 -23.06 8.79
C ALA A 930 12.76 -23.60 7.36
N PHE A 931 11.53 -23.98 7.02
CA PHE A 931 11.24 -24.58 5.73
C PHE A 931 11.54 -23.65 4.55
N ASN A 932 11.15 -22.36 4.62
CA ASN A 932 11.48 -21.38 3.59
C ASN A 932 12.98 -21.16 3.40
N THR A 933 13.80 -21.30 4.44
CA THR A 933 15.25 -21.20 4.34
C THR A 933 15.86 -22.41 3.66
N LEU A 934 15.31 -23.62 3.91
CA LEU A 934 15.65 -24.81 3.13
C LEU A 934 15.32 -24.61 1.64
N VAL A 935 14.13 -24.07 1.33
CA VAL A 935 13.72 -23.75 -0.05
C VAL A 935 14.68 -22.74 -0.69
N SER A 936 14.96 -21.63 -0.02
CA SER A 936 15.85 -20.57 -0.52
C SER A 936 17.28 -21.07 -0.74
N LEU A 937 17.81 -21.92 0.15
CA LEU A 937 19.13 -22.51 0.01
C LEU A 937 19.20 -23.43 -1.22
N ALA A 938 18.20 -24.30 -1.38
CA ALA A 938 18.14 -25.23 -2.50
C ALA A 938 18.01 -24.51 -3.85
N GLU A 939 17.15 -23.50 -3.95
CA GLU A 939 16.96 -22.72 -5.18
C GLU A 939 18.21 -21.93 -5.56
N ARG A 940 18.92 -21.34 -4.59
CA ARG A 940 20.18 -20.62 -4.85
C ARG A 940 21.29 -21.54 -5.32
N VAL A 941 21.42 -22.71 -4.71
CA VAL A 941 22.38 -23.73 -5.17
C VAL A 941 22.02 -24.21 -6.57
N LYS A 942 20.74 -24.40 -6.89
CA LYS A 942 20.29 -24.74 -8.24
C LYS A 942 20.70 -23.66 -9.26
N ASP A 943 20.36 -22.40 -9.01
CA ASP A 943 20.66 -21.29 -9.92
C ASP A 943 22.17 -21.17 -10.21
N THR A 944 22.99 -21.44 -9.19
CA THR A 944 24.45 -21.54 -9.33
C THR A 944 24.86 -22.66 -10.27
N LEU A 945 24.35 -23.88 -10.06
CA LEU A 945 24.71 -25.02 -10.89
C LEU A 945 24.29 -24.80 -12.35
N ILE A 946 23.16 -24.13 -12.62
CA ILE A 946 22.77 -23.74 -14.00
C ILE A 946 23.85 -22.87 -14.65
N ARG A 947 24.36 -21.87 -13.92
CA ARG A 947 25.39 -20.94 -14.42
C ARG A 947 26.70 -21.67 -14.71
N GLU A 948 27.17 -22.49 -13.78
CA GLU A 948 28.44 -23.21 -13.91
C GLU A 948 28.44 -24.25 -15.03
N PHE A 949 27.32 -24.96 -15.20
CA PHE A 949 27.21 -25.96 -16.26
C PHE A 949 26.89 -25.36 -17.64
N ASN A 950 26.75 -24.03 -17.75
CA ASN A 950 26.38 -23.30 -18.98
C ASN A 950 25.13 -23.87 -19.68
N ASP A 951 24.21 -24.46 -18.91
CA ASP A 951 23.10 -25.25 -19.45
C ASP A 951 21.81 -24.43 -19.51
N LEU A 952 21.87 -23.30 -20.23
CA LEU A 952 20.73 -22.38 -20.39
C LEU A 952 19.67 -22.88 -21.38
N THR A 953 19.96 -23.97 -22.11
CA THR A 953 19.12 -24.48 -23.21
C THR A 953 18.30 -25.72 -22.86
N THR A 954 18.64 -26.43 -21.78
CA THR A 954 17.94 -27.66 -21.40
C THR A 954 16.76 -27.36 -20.45
N PRO A 955 15.54 -27.86 -20.75
CA PRO A 955 14.39 -27.74 -19.86
C PRO A 955 14.69 -28.24 -18.44
N ALA A 956 14.12 -27.57 -17.43
CA ALA A 956 14.41 -27.79 -16.01
C ALA A 956 14.29 -29.26 -15.56
N ASP A 957 13.40 -30.01 -16.19
CA ASP A 957 13.08 -31.39 -15.80
C ASP A 957 14.13 -32.38 -16.33
N LEU A 958 14.78 -32.04 -17.44
CA LEU A 958 15.91 -32.78 -18.01
C LEU A 958 17.24 -32.43 -17.31
N LEU A 959 17.33 -31.24 -16.70
CA LEU A 959 18.49 -30.83 -15.89
C LEU A 959 18.66 -31.70 -14.65
N LEU A 960 17.56 -32.05 -13.96
CA LEU A 960 17.62 -32.85 -12.73
C LEU A 960 18.25 -34.23 -12.98
N GLU A 961 17.79 -34.96 -14.00
CA GLU A 961 18.34 -36.28 -14.34
C GLU A 961 19.80 -36.20 -14.83
N ARG A 962 20.17 -35.12 -15.53
CA ARG A 962 21.56 -34.89 -15.97
C ARG A 962 22.51 -34.61 -14.80
N TRP A 963 22.04 -33.92 -13.76
CA TRP A 963 22.85 -33.56 -12.59
C TRP A 963 22.92 -34.66 -11.53
N LYS A 964 22.00 -35.63 -11.57
CA LYS A 964 21.92 -36.76 -10.65
C LYS A 964 23.26 -37.46 -10.32
N PRO A 965 24.21 -37.69 -11.25
CA PRO A 965 25.52 -38.26 -10.91
C PRO A 965 26.51 -37.24 -10.33
N LEU A 966 26.24 -35.94 -10.42
CA LEU A 966 27.15 -34.84 -10.08
C LEU A 966 26.83 -34.18 -8.74
N VAL A 967 25.61 -34.33 -8.23
CA VAL A 967 25.13 -33.64 -7.02
C VAL A 967 24.75 -34.61 -5.90
N HIS A 968 24.70 -34.11 -4.66
CA HIS A 968 24.28 -34.90 -3.51
C HIS A 968 22.83 -35.42 -3.70
N PRO A 969 22.54 -36.72 -3.49
CA PRO A 969 21.21 -37.29 -3.70
C PRO A 969 20.10 -36.57 -2.92
N GLY A 970 20.36 -36.20 -1.67
CA GLY A 970 19.39 -35.45 -0.86
C GLY A 970 19.09 -34.04 -1.37
N PHE A 971 20.03 -33.37 -2.06
CA PHE A 971 19.74 -32.09 -2.72
C PHE A 971 18.80 -32.30 -3.90
N HIS A 972 19.04 -33.35 -4.69
CA HIS A 972 18.16 -33.74 -5.78
C HIS A 972 16.75 -34.08 -5.28
N GLU A 973 16.63 -34.82 -4.16
CA GLU A 973 15.33 -35.09 -3.51
C GLU A 973 14.61 -33.80 -3.10
N VAL A 974 15.32 -32.84 -2.50
CA VAL A 974 14.73 -31.54 -2.14
C VAL A 974 14.24 -30.80 -3.39
N LEU A 975 15.03 -30.72 -4.47
CA LEU A 975 14.61 -30.05 -5.71
C LEU A 975 13.42 -30.74 -6.36
N ASP A 976 13.43 -32.07 -6.46
CA ASP A 976 12.31 -32.85 -7.02
C ASP A 976 11.03 -32.62 -6.21
N LEU A 977 11.14 -32.58 -4.88
CA LEU A 977 10.02 -32.23 -4.01
C LEU A 977 9.48 -30.82 -4.33
N LEU A 978 10.35 -29.81 -4.33
CA LEU A 978 9.95 -28.42 -4.55
C LEU A 978 9.30 -28.23 -5.92
N HIS A 979 9.82 -28.92 -6.94
CA HIS A 979 9.28 -28.92 -8.29
C HIS A 979 7.90 -29.58 -8.34
N ARG A 980 7.76 -30.84 -7.88
CA ARG A 980 6.48 -31.59 -7.89
C ARG A 980 5.38 -30.90 -7.10
N THR A 981 5.76 -30.22 -6.03
CA THR A 981 4.83 -29.52 -5.14
C THR A 981 4.58 -28.07 -5.54
N GLY A 982 5.36 -27.52 -6.48
CA GLY A 982 5.31 -26.10 -6.88
C GLY A 982 5.68 -25.12 -5.77
N MET A 983 6.47 -25.55 -4.78
CA MET A 983 6.89 -24.73 -3.64
C MET A 983 8.28 -24.10 -3.81
N ASN A 984 8.86 -24.19 -5.01
CA ASN A 984 10.14 -23.56 -5.34
C ASN A 984 10.14 -22.03 -5.13
N ASN A 985 8.98 -21.38 -5.25
CA ASN A 985 8.82 -19.93 -5.02
C ASN A 985 8.00 -19.62 -3.75
N LEU A 986 8.11 -20.45 -2.69
CA LEU A 986 7.30 -20.32 -1.47
C LEU A 986 7.27 -18.89 -0.88
N HIS A 987 8.39 -18.18 -0.96
CA HIS A 987 8.57 -16.81 -0.44
C HIS A 987 7.86 -15.72 -1.27
N GLU A 988 7.35 -16.07 -2.46
CA GLU A 988 6.75 -15.16 -3.45
C GLU A 988 5.40 -15.64 -3.97
N LEU A 989 4.81 -16.67 -3.36
CA LEU A 989 3.54 -17.23 -3.81
C LEU A 989 2.44 -16.17 -3.80
N LYS A 990 1.72 -16.06 -4.92
CA LYS A 990 0.56 -15.19 -5.08
C LYS A 990 -0.76 -15.96 -4.88
N ARG A 991 -1.85 -15.23 -4.63
CA ARG A 991 -3.20 -15.82 -4.45
C ARG A 991 -3.60 -16.75 -5.59
N GLU A 992 -3.31 -16.37 -6.84
CA GLU A 992 -3.60 -17.17 -8.05
C GLU A 992 -2.78 -18.46 -8.07
N GLN A 993 -1.51 -18.40 -7.66
CA GLN A 993 -0.63 -19.57 -7.59
C GLN A 993 -1.10 -20.52 -6.50
N ILE A 994 -1.49 -20.03 -5.33
CA ILE A 994 -2.05 -20.87 -4.26
C ILE A 994 -3.30 -21.60 -4.74
N LEU A 995 -4.21 -20.90 -5.43
CA LEU A 995 -5.42 -21.48 -6.01
C LEU A 995 -5.11 -22.54 -7.07
N PHE A 996 -4.07 -22.31 -7.88
CA PHE A 996 -3.59 -23.29 -8.86
C PHE A 996 -2.97 -24.51 -8.19
N LEU A 997 -2.04 -24.32 -7.24
CA LEU A 997 -1.39 -25.40 -6.48
C LEU A 997 -2.41 -26.25 -5.72
N ALA A 998 -3.50 -25.65 -5.25
CA ALA A 998 -4.59 -26.37 -4.61
C ALA A 998 -5.25 -27.43 -5.49
N THR A 999 -5.15 -27.30 -6.83
CA THR A 999 -5.71 -28.24 -7.82
C THR A 999 -5.04 -29.62 -7.77
N SER A 1000 -3.75 -29.68 -7.44
CA SER A 1000 -2.98 -30.94 -7.38
C SER A 1000 -2.94 -31.58 -5.99
N ARG A 1001 -3.42 -30.88 -4.95
CA ARG A 1001 -3.41 -31.38 -3.56
C ARG A 1001 -4.63 -32.23 -3.23
N TYR A 1002 -4.44 -33.23 -2.37
CA TYR A 1002 -5.50 -34.06 -1.82
C TYR A 1002 -6.38 -33.25 -0.84
N CYS A 1003 -7.70 -33.35 -1.01
CA CYS A 1003 -8.68 -32.86 -0.05
C CYS A 1003 -9.89 -33.79 -0.05
N SER A 1004 -10.35 -34.19 1.14
CA SER A 1004 -11.53 -35.04 1.34
C SER A 1004 -12.81 -34.22 1.60
N HIS A 1005 -12.70 -32.90 1.78
CA HIS A 1005 -13.77 -31.95 2.03
C HIS A 1005 -13.85 -30.91 0.91
N SER A 1006 -14.67 -29.86 1.08
CA SER A 1006 -14.68 -28.73 0.16
C SER A 1006 -13.29 -28.07 0.10
N ARG A 1007 -12.67 -28.06 -1.09
CA ARG A 1007 -11.34 -27.47 -1.30
C ARG A 1007 -11.30 -25.99 -0.93
N ALA A 1008 -12.41 -25.28 -1.16
CA ALA A 1008 -12.54 -23.87 -0.83
C ALA A 1008 -12.30 -23.61 0.67
N GLN A 1009 -12.84 -24.45 1.56
CA GLN A 1009 -12.67 -24.29 3.02
C GLN A 1009 -11.20 -24.42 3.45
N ALA A 1010 -10.42 -25.24 2.75
CA ALA A 1010 -9.03 -25.51 3.08
C ALA A 1010 -8.07 -24.37 2.69
N ILE A 1011 -8.48 -23.45 1.80
CA ILE A 1011 -7.61 -22.36 1.29
C ILE A 1011 -8.24 -20.97 1.36
N MET A 1012 -9.53 -20.85 1.69
CA MET A 1012 -10.22 -19.56 1.69
C MET A 1012 -9.57 -18.55 2.63
N SER A 1013 -9.06 -18.99 3.78
CA SER A 1013 -8.45 -18.10 4.77
C SER A 1013 -7.10 -17.57 4.29
N VAL A 1014 -6.23 -18.40 3.69
CA VAL A 1014 -4.96 -17.90 3.12
C VAL A 1014 -5.17 -16.96 1.94
N LEU A 1015 -6.24 -17.17 1.15
CA LEU A 1015 -6.60 -16.26 0.06
C LEU A 1015 -7.23 -14.95 0.55
N GLY A 1016 -7.78 -14.92 1.77
CA GLY A 1016 -8.56 -13.80 2.30
C GLY A 1016 -9.99 -13.74 1.77
N MET A 1017 -10.56 -14.88 1.39
CA MET A 1017 -11.85 -15.00 0.68
C MET A 1017 -12.88 -15.77 1.52
N THR A 1018 -13.29 -15.20 2.66
CA THR A 1018 -14.17 -15.88 3.63
C THR A 1018 -15.62 -15.40 3.57
N GLU A 1019 -15.96 -14.41 2.72
CA GLU A 1019 -17.31 -13.83 2.68
C GLU A 1019 -18.37 -14.86 2.26
N TRP A 1020 -18.06 -15.69 1.26
CA TRP A 1020 -18.93 -16.76 0.78
C TRP A 1020 -19.27 -17.73 1.91
N TYR A 1021 -18.30 -18.04 2.78
CA TYR A 1021 -18.45 -19.00 3.87
C TYR A 1021 -19.30 -18.42 5.01
N ASN A 1022 -19.06 -17.15 5.34
CA ASN A 1022 -19.72 -16.41 6.41
C ASN A 1022 -21.13 -15.91 6.04
N SER A 1023 -21.45 -15.80 4.75
CA SER A 1023 -22.76 -15.32 4.29
C SER A 1023 -23.90 -16.26 4.71
N ALA A 1024 -24.99 -15.70 5.25
CA ALA A 1024 -26.21 -16.45 5.62
C ALA A 1024 -26.89 -17.14 4.43
N THR A 1025 -26.51 -16.77 3.20
CA THR A 1025 -26.96 -17.33 1.92
C THR A 1025 -26.21 -18.58 1.48
N ALA A 1026 -25.10 -18.94 2.13
CA ALA A 1026 -24.42 -20.20 1.87
C ALA A 1026 -25.29 -21.37 2.35
N MET A 1027 -26.11 -21.90 1.45
CA MET A 1027 -26.88 -23.12 1.67
C MET A 1027 -25.94 -24.19 2.26
N PRO A 1028 -26.35 -24.94 3.31
CA PRO A 1028 -25.57 -26.06 3.84
C PRO A 1028 -25.12 -27.05 2.75
N GLU A 1029 -25.88 -27.11 1.65
CA GLU A 1029 -25.63 -27.93 0.47
C GLU A 1029 -24.41 -27.50 -0.36
N GLN A 1030 -24.07 -26.21 -0.42
CA GLN A 1030 -22.89 -25.70 -1.13
C GLN A 1030 -21.59 -25.93 -0.33
N ARG A 1031 -21.69 -26.35 0.93
CA ARG A 1031 -20.56 -26.62 1.83
C ARG A 1031 -20.11 -28.08 1.77
N GLN A 1032 -20.88 -28.97 1.14
CA GLN A 1032 -20.56 -30.39 0.97
C GLN A 1032 -20.05 -30.67 -0.46
N PRO A 1033 -18.95 -31.42 -0.63
CA PRO A 1033 -18.49 -31.82 -1.97
C PRO A 1033 -19.53 -32.72 -2.66
N ASN A 1034 -19.61 -32.65 -3.99
CA ASN A 1034 -20.44 -33.50 -4.89
C ASN A 1034 -21.95 -33.18 -5.00
N LYS A 1035 -22.38 -31.96 -4.68
CA LYS A 1035 -23.73 -31.45 -5.03
C LYS A 1035 -23.65 -30.49 -6.24
N PRO A 1036 -24.73 -30.31 -7.04
CA PRO A 1036 -24.73 -29.40 -8.19
C PRO A 1036 -24.36 -27.96 -7.78
N GLY A 1037 -23.49 -27.30 -8.55
CA GLY A 1037 -23.02 -25.92 -8.29
C GLY A 1037 -21.51 -25.75 -8.07
N PHE A 1038 -20.70 -26.78 -8.32
CA PHE A 1038 -19.25 -26.70 -8.33
C PHE A 1038 -18.72 -26.40 -9.73
N VAL A 1039 -17.75 -25.49 -9.82
CA VAL A 1039 -17.01 -25.21 -11.06
C VAL A 1039 -15.90 -26.25 -11.20
N PHE A 1040 -15.93 -26.99 -12.31
CA PHE A 1040 -15.00 -28.12 -12.61
C PHE A 1040 -14.89 -29.18 -11.50
N ASP A 1041 -15.97 -29.40 -10.73
CA ASP A 1041 -16.00 -30.29 -9.57
C ASP A 1041 -14.94 -29.98 -8.49
N GLN A 1042 -14.42 -28.75 -8.46
CA GLN A 1042 -13.35 -28.35 -7.52
C GLN A 1042 -13.82 -27.39 -6.45
N TYR A 1043 -14.51 -26.32 -6.86
CA TYR A 1043 -14.85 -25.20 -5.99
C TYR A 1043 -16.31 -24.80 -6.14
N PRO A 1044 -17.01 -24.43 -5.05
CA PRO A 1044 -18.35 -23.86 -5.13
C PRO A 1044 -18.37 -22.57 -5.95
N LEU A 1045 -19.41 -22.36 -6.77
CA LEU A 1045 -19.54 -21.16 -7.61
C LEU A 1045 -19.41 -19.86 -6.81
N ALA A 1046 -20.02 -19.77 -5.63
CA ALA A 1046 -19.97 -18.58 -4.78
C ALA A 1046 -18.54 -18.20 -4.36
N PHE A 1047 -17.71 -19.20 -4.03
CA PHE A 1047 -16.30 -18.99 -3.73
C PHE A 1047 -15.53 -18.50 -4.96
N VAL A 1048 -15.78 -19.11 -6.13
CA VAL A 1048 -15.12 -18.72 -7.38
C VAL A 1048 -15.48 -17.28 -7.78
N GLN A 1049 -16.74 -16.88 -7.62
CA GLN A 1049 -17.20 -15.52 -7.87
C GLN A 1049 -16.58 -14.50 -6.90
N GLU A 1050 -16.46 -14.84 -5.62
CA GLU A 1050 -15.74 -14.00 -4.64
C GLU A 1050 -14.27 -13.83 -5.01
N VAL A 1051 -13.59 -14.93 -5.36
CA VAL A 1051 -12.19 -14.90 -5.78
C VAL A 1051 -12.02 -14.04 -7.04
N ALA A 1052 -12.85 -14.24 -8.06
CA ALA A 1052 -12.79 -13.49 -9.31
C ALA A 1052 -12.99 -11.98 -9.09
N ARG A 1053 -13.96 -11.60 -8.23
CA ARG A 1053 -14.24 -10.21 -7.87
C ARG A 1053 -13.07 -9.53 -7.14
N ASN A 1054 -12.39 -10.26 -6.25
CA ASN A 1054 -11.30 -9.69 -5.44
C ASN A 1054 -9.93 -9.71 -6.15
N LEU A 1055 -9.71 -10.64 -7.07
CA LEU A 1055 -8.48 -10.72 -7.88
C LEU A 1055 -8.57 -9.90 -9.17
N GLY A 1056 -9.78 -9.70 -9.69
CA GLY A 1056 -10.00 -8.91 -10.89
C GLY A 1056 -9.30 -9.50 -12.12
N SER A 1057 -8.53 -8.71 -12.84
CA SER A 1057 -7.93 -9.12 -14.12
C SER A 1057 -6.91 -10.26 -13.98
N SER A 1058 -6.24 -10.37 -12.82
CA SER A 1058 -5.22 -11.40 -12.58
C SER A 1058 -5.82 -12.80 -12.56
N PHE A 1059 -7.08 -12.93 -12.14
CA PHE A 1059 -7.83 -14.19 -12.19
C PHE A 1059 -7.99 -14.68 -13.63
N PHE A 1060 -8.34 -13.76 -14.55
CA PHE A 1060 -8.70 -14.06 -15.94
C PHE A 1060 -7.51 -14.20 -16.90
N ILE A 1061 -6.36 -13.60 -16.56
CA ILE A 1061 -5.16 -13.59 -17.41
C ILE A 1061 -4.29 -14.85 -17.28
N THR A 1062 -4.73 -15.86 -16.55
CA THR A 1062 -3.88 -16.99 -16.19
C THR A 1062 -3.46 -17.83 -17.41
N THR A 1063 -2.16 -18.03 -17.66
CA THR A 1063 -1.66 -19.09 -18.58
C THR A 1063 -1.22 -20.30 -17.77
N VAL A 1064 -1.72 -21.48 -18.13
CA VAL A 1064 -1.10 -22.74 -17.75
C VAL A 1064 -0.07 -23.09 -18.82
N LEU A 1065 1.21 -23.00 -18.48
CA LEU A 1065 2.28 -23.43 -19.39
C LEU A 1065 2.22 -24.95 -19.52
N VAL A 1066 2.20 -25.44 -20.75
CA VAL A 1066 2.38 -26.86 -21.05
C VAL A 1066 3.87 -27.08 -21.15
N ASP A 1067 4.47 -27.83 -20.22
CA ASP A 1067 5.77 -28.43 -20.47
C ASP A 1067 5.56 -29.43 -21.62
N ASP A 1068 6.40 -29.35 -22.67
CA ASP A 1068 6.18 -29.96 -24.00
C ASP A 1068 5.47 -31.31 -23.94
N PRO A 1069 4.27 -31.47 -24.55
CA PRO A 1069 3.66 -32.78 -24.61
C PRO A 1069 4.55 -33.70 -25.48
N PRO A 1070 4.73 -34.98 -25.10
CA PRO A 1070 5.31 -35.94 -26.02
C PRO A 1070 4.50 -35.91 -27.32
N VAL A 1071 5.21 -35.80 -28.45
CA VAL A 1071 4.68 -35.55 -29.80
C VAL A 1071 3.63 -36.58 -30.26
N ASP A 1072 3.48 -37.69 -29.54
CA ASP A 1072 2.65 -38.84 -29.92
C ASP A 1072 1.17 -38.79 -29.47
N ASP A 1073 0.75 -37.87 -28.59
CA ASP A 1073 -0.63 -37.85 -28.05
C ASP A 1073 -1.62 -36.88 -28.75
N VAL A 1074 -1.24 -36.30 -29.90
CA VAL A 1074 -2.02 -35.25 -30.59
C VAL A 1074 -3.21 -35.78 -31.42
N GLU A 1075 -3.57 -37.06 -31.32
CA GLU A 1075 -4.67 -37.63 -32.11
C GLU A 1075 -6.07 -37.51 -31.50
N THR A 1076 -6.23 -36.99 -30.27
CA THR A 1076 -7.56 -36.76 -29.70
C THR A 1076 -8.00 -35.30 -29.82
N GLN A 1077 -9.14 -35.09 -30.49
CA GLN A 1077 -9.79 -33.80 -30.79
C GLN A 1077 -10.26 -32.99 -29.55
N ASP A 1078 -9.84 -33.35 -28.34
CA ASP A 1078 -9.97 -32.50 -27.13
C ASP A 1078 -8.86 -31.44 -27.13
N VAL A 1079 -8.86 -30.65 -28.21
CA VAL A 1079 -7.90 -29.57 -28.50
C VAL A 1079 -7.77 -28.66 -27.28
N VAL A 1080 -6.55 -28.52 -26.79
CA VAL A 1080 -6.12 -27.68 -25.66
C VAL A 1080 -6.71 -26.27 -25.77
N ARG A 1081 -7.86 -26.04 -25.12
CA ARG A 1081 -8.46 -24.71 -24.98
C ARG A 1081 -7.75 -23.98 -23.85
N GLY A 1082 -7.38 -22.73 -24.05
CA GLY A 1082 -6.90 -21.89 -22.96
C GLY A 1082 -8.02 -21.68 -21.94
N THR A 1083 -7.70 -21.75 -20.64
CA THR A 1083 -8.68 -21.46 -19.58
C THR A 1083 -8.57 -19.99 -19.14
N MET A 1084 -9.71 -19.35 -18.88
CA MET A 1084 -9.75 -18.06 -18.17
C MET A 1084 -9.68 -18.23 -16.65
N LEU A 1085 -9.80 -19.44 -16.12
CA LEU A 1085 -9.76 -19.71 -14.69
C LEU A 1085 -8.35 -20.18 -14.27
N PRO A 1086 -7.85 -19.79 -13.08
CA PRO A 1086 -6.55 -20.20 -12.58
C PRO A 1086 -6.51 -21.65 -12.06
N PHE A 1087 -7.57 -22.42 -12.27
CA PHE A 1087 -7.69 -23.84 -11.95
C PHE A 1087 -8.45 -24.55 -13.08
N ARG A 1088 -8.33 -25.87 -13.15
CA ARG A 1088 -8.89 -26.71 -14.22
C ARG A 1088 -9.44 -28.01 -13.66
N ALA A 1089 -10.31 -28.70 -14.41
CA ALA A 1089 -10.72 -30.07 -14.09
C ALA A 1089 -9.47 -30.96 -13.87
N ARG A 1090 -9.52 -31.88 -12.89
CA ARG A 1090 -8.34 -32.61 -12.38
C ARG A 1090 -7.52 -33.23 -13.52
N ILE A 1091 -6.26 -32.81 -13.66
CA ILE A 1091 -5.23 -33.46 -14.50
C ILE A 1091 -4.10 -33.91 -13.57
N SER A 1092 -3.50 -35.05 -13.91
CA SER A 1092 -2.52 -35.80 -13.11
C SER A 1092 -1.14 -35.15 -12.99
N GLU A 1093 -0.81 -34.15 -13.82
CA GLU A 1093 0.55 -33.60 -13.89
C GLU A 1093 0.64 -32.14 -13.41
N PRO A 1094 1.69 -31.83 -12.60
CA PRO A 1094 2.00 -30.46 -12.21
C PRO A 1094 2.40 -29.67 -13.45
N ARG A 1095 1.86 -28.46 -13.58
CA ARG A 1095 2.22 -27.50 -14.64
C ARG A 1095 2.58 -26.18 -13.99
N ARG A 1096 3.34 -25.32 -14.68
CA ARG A 1096 3.68 -23.99 -14.14
C ARG A 1096 2.59 -22.97 -14.43
N LEU A 1097 2.26 -22.16 -13.43
CA LEU A 1097 1.42 -20.98 -13.58
C LEU A 1097 2.30 -19.75 -13.80
N CYS A 1098 2.17 -19.10 -14.94
CA CYS A 1098 2.79 -17.79 -15.14
C CYS A 1098 1.88 -16.71 -14.53
N VAL A 1099 2.29 -16.13 -13.39
CA VAL A 1099 1.60 -14.99 -12.79
C VAL A 1099 2.46 -13.74 -12.90
N PRO A 1100 1.95 -12.67 -13.52
CA PRO A 1100 2.71 -11.44 -13.71
C PRO A 1100 3.14 -10.79 -12.39
N ARG A 1101 4.38 -10.31 -12.30
CA ARG A 1101 5.04 -9.94 -11.03
C ARG A 1101 4.56 -8.65 -10.36
N LEU A 1102 4.08 -7.64 -11.10
CA LEU A 1102 3.78 -6.30 -10.55
C LEU A 1102 2.28 -6.01 -10.38
N GLU A 1103 1.92 -5.26 -9.35
CA GLU A 1103 0.57 -4.72 -9.11
C GLU A 1103 0.16 -3.77 -10.25
N THR A 1104 -1.09 -3.89 -10.72
CA THR A 1104 -1.61 -3.19 -11.90
C THR A 1104 -3.01 -2.69 -11.67
N ALA A 1105 -3.38 -1.61 -12.35
CA ALA A 1105 -4.76 -1.16 -12.37
C ALA A 1105 -5.55 -1.96 -13.42
N ASP A 1106 -6.62 -2.61 -12.99
CA ASP A 1106 -7.53 -3.32 -13.90
C ASP A 1106 -8.28 -2.36 -14.83
N HIS A 1107 -8.61 -2.84 -16.02
CA HIS A 1107 -9.55 -2.14 -16.89
C HIS A 1107 -10.97 -2.20 -16.27
N PRO A 1108 -11.74 -1.09 -16.26
CA PRO A 1108 -13.06 -1.05 -15.62
C PRO A 1108 -14.03 -2.15 -16.07
N SER A 1109 -13.95 -2.57 -17.34
CA SER A 1109 -14.81 -3.61 -17.89
C SER A 1109 -14.66 -4.97 -17.19
N VAL A 1110 -13.49 -5.28 -16.62
CA VAL A 1110 -13.25 -6.56 -15.92
C VAL A 1110 -14.18 -6.74 -14.73
N SER A 1111 -14.56 -5.65 -14.06
CA SER A 1111 -15.52 -5.68 -12.95
C SER A 1111 -16.92 -6.14 -13.34
N THR A 1112 -17.24 -6.14 -14.65
CA THR A 1112 -18.53 -6.59 -15.19
C THR A 1112 -18.56 -8.10 -15.51
N TRP A 1113 -17.42 -8.79 -15.45
CA TRP A 1113 -17.30 -10.17 -15.90
C TRP A 1113 -17.78 -11.15 -14.83
N GLU A 1114 -18.48 -12.21 -15.25
CA GLU A 1114 -19.06 -13.19 -14.33
C GLU A 1114 -18.68 -14.63 -14.71
N VAL A 1115 -18.22 -15.41 -13.72
CA VAL A 1115 -17.96 -16.84 -13.89
C VAL A 1115 -19.27 -17.62 -13.73
N ARG A 1116 -19.52 -18.57 -14.64
CA ARG A 1116 -20.69 -19.46 -14.63
C ARG A 1116 -20.34 -20.82 -14.00
N GLY A 1117 -21.39 -21.56 -13.60
CA GLY A 1117 -21.24 -22.87 -12.95
C GLY A 1117 -20.53 -23.94 -13.80
N ASP A 1118 -20.52 -23.79 -15.12
CA ASP A 1118 -19.82 -24.66 -16.08
C ASP A 1118 -18.35 -24.24 -16.31
N GLY A 1119 -17.89 -23.15 -15.70
CA GLY A 1119 -16.54 -22.60 -15.86
C GLY A 1119 -16.40 -21.57 -16.97
N ALA A 1120 -17.44 -21.34 -17.77
CA ALA A 1120 -17.43 -20.29 -18.78
C ALA A 1120 -17.49 -18.89 -18.14
N VAL A 1121 -16.96 -17.88 -18.82
CA VAL A 1121 -16.96 -16.49 -18.34
C VAL A 1121 -17.83 -15.63 -19.24
N LEU A 1122 -18.81 -14.95 -18.66
CA LEU A 1122 -19.63 -13.94 -19.33
C LEU A 1122 -18.88 -12.60 -19.31
N LEU A 1123 -18.69 -12.01 -20.48
CA LEU A 1123 -18.04 -10.71 -20.72
C LEU A 1123 -19.08 -9.75 -21.33
N PRO A 1124 -19.82 -8.98 -20.51
CA PRO A 1124 -20.76 -7.98 -21.01
C PRO A 1124 -20.05 -6.88 -21.80
N GLU A 1125 -18.95 -6.37 -21.23
CA GLU A 1125 -18.16 -5.27 -21.75
C GLU A 1125 -16.68 -5.66 -21.90
N VAL A 1126 -16.02 -5.20 -22.97
CA VAL A 1126 -14.57 -5.37 -23.18
C VAL A 1126 -13.96 -4.15 -23.87
N GLU A 1127 -12.67 -3.91 -23.67
CA GLU A 1127 -11.91 -2.99 -24.54
C GLU A 1127 -11.19 -3.80 -25.63
N ILE A 1128 -11.61 -3.61 -26.89
CA ILE A 1128 -10.99 -4.26 -28.05
C ILE A 1128 -9.79 -3.43 -28.52
N LEU A 1129 -8.59 -3.99 -28.40
CA LEU A 1129 -7.36 -3.39 -28.92
C LEU A 1129 -7.24 -3.58 -30.43
N PHE A 1130 -7.51 -4.79 -30.88
CA PHE A 1130 -7.33 -5.19 -32.27
C PHE A 1130 -8.27 -6.33 -32.68
N SER A 1131 -8.66 -6.37 -33.95
CA SER A 1131 -9.48 -7.44 -34.53
C SER A 1131 -8.94 -7.84 -35.92
N SER A 1132 -9.06 -9.11 -36.30
CA SER A 1132 -8.67 -9.57 -37.64
C SER A 1132 -9.53 -8.98 -38.77
N ASP A 1133 -10.82 -8.74 -38.50
CA ASP A 1133 -11.85 -8.50 -39.53
C ASP A 1133 -12.20 -7.00 -39.71
N SER A 1134 -11.72 -6.14 -38.81
CA SER A 1134 -11.96 -4.71 -38.87
C SER A 1134 -10.64 -3.94 -38.80
N ASP A 1135 -10.58 -2.79 -39.47
CA ASP A 1135 -9.49 -1.82 -39.30
C ASP A 1135 -9.71 -0.93 -38.07
N TYR A 1136 -10.42 -1.44 -37.05
CA TYR A 1136 -10.60 -0.77 -35.76
C TYR A 1136 -9.22 -0.64 -35.08
N GLY A 1137 -8.81 0.60 -34.78
CA GLY A 1137 -7.55 0.90 -34.11
C GLY A 1137 -6.39 1.26 -35.05
N ASP A 1138 -6.44 2.45 -35.63
CA ASP A 1138 -5.39 2.99 -36.52
C ASP A 1138 -4.20 3.56 -35.71
N THR A 1139 -3.61 2.72 -34.84
CA THR A 1139 -2.41 3.06 -34.07
C THR A 1139 -1.22 2.26 -34.63
N LYS A 1140 -0.25 2.98 -35.20
CA LYS A 1140 0.98 2.40 -35.78
C LYS A 1140 1.76 1.57 -34.76
N TYR A 1141 2.23 0.41 -35.21
CA TYR A 1141 3.25 -0.49 -34.62
C TYR A 1141 3.21 -0.63 -33.09
N MET A 1142 2.58 -1.71 -32.60
CA MET A 1142 2.61 -2.10 -31.19
C MET A 1142 3.46 -3.36 -31.04
N LYS A 1143 4.62 -3.23 -30.39
CA LYS A 1143 5.43 -4.38 -30.03
C LYS A 1143 4.80 -5.12 -28.85
N CYS A 1144 4.65 -6.43 -28.95
CA CYS A 1144 4.11 -7.26 -27.90
C CYS A 1144 4.85 -8.60 -27.79
N PHE A 1145 4.76 -9.20 -26.62
CA PHE A 1145 4.96 -10.63 -26.43
C PHE A 1145 3.61 -11.33 -26.50
N VAL A 1146 3.56 -12.44 -27.23
CA VAL A 1146 2.39 -13.28 -27.39
C VAL A 1146 2.69 -14.64 -26.80
N ASP A 1147 1.75 -15.14 -26.00
CA ASP A 1147 1.77 -16.45 -25.35
C ASP A 1147 0.54 -17.24 -25.82
N LEU A 1148 0.72 -18.19 -26.73
CA LEU A 1148 -0.39 -18.94 -27.32
C LEU A 1148 -0.66 -20.23 -26.54
N SER A 1149 -1.92 -20.66 -26.52
CA SER A 1149 -2.33 -21.95 -25.92
C SER A 1149 -1.84 -23.16 -26.71
N MET A 1150 -1.32 -22.97 -27.93
CA MET A 1150 -0.68 -24.00 -28.74
C MET A 1150 0.75 -23.59 -29.08
N PRO A 1151 1.68 -24.56 -29.20
CA PRO A 1151 3.06 -24.27 -29.62
C PRO A 1151 3.09 -23.69 -31.04
N VAL A 1152 4.00 -22.75 -31.28
CA VAL A 1152 4.21 -22.18 -32.61
C VAL A 1152 5.03 -23.17 -33.45
N PRO A 1153 4.58 -23.57 -34.66
CA PRO A 1153 5.30 -24.49 -35.51
C PRO A 1153 6.74 -24.02 -35.81
N GLU A 1154 7.73 -24.94 -35.74
CA GLU A 1154 9.16 -24.63 -35.93
C GLU A 1154 9.45 -23.84 -37.21
N HIS A 1155 8.81 -24.20 -38.32
CA HIS A 1155 9.00 -23.50 -39.60
C HIS A 1155 8.59 -22.01 -39.56
N ILE A 1156 7.64 -21.63 -38.69
CA ILE A 1156 7.26 -20.24 -38.46
C ILE A 1156 8.28 -19.56 -37.54
N VAL A 1157 8.73 -20.27 -36.50
CA VAL A 1157 9.79 -19.78 -35.59
C VAL A 1157 11.07 -19.44 -36.35
N GLU A 1158 11.50 -20.32 -37.25
CA GLU A 1158 12.67 -20.12 -38.12
C GLU A 1158 12.46 -18.97 -39.11
N ARG A 1159 11.28 -18.89 -39.76
CA ARG A 1159 10.96 -17.85 -40.75
C ARG A 1159 10.96 -16.46 -40.13
N GLU A 1160 10.28 -16.31 -38.99
CA GLU A 1160 10.13 -15.03 -38.30
C GLU A 1160 11.35 -14.67 -37.42
N HIS A 1161 12.33 -15.57 -37.32
CA HIS A 1161 13.52 -15.40 -36.48
C HIS A 1161 13.17 -15.05 -35.03
N PHE A 1162 12.14 -15.69 -34.48
CA PHE A 1162 11.76 -15.42 -33.10
C PHE A 1162 12.90 -15.85 -32.16
N GLN A 1163 13.33 -14.94 -31.29
CA GLN A 1163 14.13 -15.31 -30.14
C GLN A 1163 13.18 -15.79 -29.05
N PRO A 1164 13.16 -17.08 -28.69
CA PRO A 1164 12.31 -17.56 -27.60
C PRO A 1164 12.79 -16.93 -26.29
N GLN A 1165 11.89 -16.28 -25.57
CA GLN A 1165 12.13 -15.81 -24.21
C GLN A 1165 11.17 -16.58 -23.28
N GLY A 1166 11.52 -17.84 -23.01
CA GLY A 1166 10.58 -18.81 -22.44
C GLY A 1166 9.54 -19.26 -23.47
N SER A 1167 8.25 -19.29 -23.10
CA SER A 1167 7.12 -19.65 -23.99
C SER A 1167 6.59 -18.51 -24.85
N MET A 1168 7.15 -17.30 -24.71
CA MET A 1168 6.62 -16.08 -25.33
C MET A 1168 7.38 -15.70 -26.60
N TYR A 1169 6.64 -15.21 -27.59
CA TYR A 1169 7.19 -14.74 -28.86
C TYR A 1169 7.03 -13.23 -29.02
N HIS A 1170 8.11 -12.53 -29.37
CA HIS A 1170 8.12 -11.08 -29.57
C HIS A 1170 7.77 -10.71 -31.02
N GLY A 1171 6.82 -9.79 -31.23
CA GLY A 1171 6.49 -9.29 -32.56
C GLY A 1171 5.54 -8.09 -32.57
N ASP A 1172 5.08 -7.70 -33.76
CA ASP A 1172 4.06 -6.67 -33.93
C ASP A 1172 2.65 -7.27 -33.75
N LEU A 1173 1.84 -6.67 -32.88
CA LEU A 1173 0.51 -7.19 -32.53
C LEU A 1173 -0.41 -7.34 -33.74
N ARG A 1174 -0.36 -6.38 -34.68
CA ARG A 1174 -1.19 -6.43 -35.89
C ARG A 1174 -0.78 -7.59 -36.80
N HIS A 1175 0.52 -7.82 -36.96
CA HIS A 1175 1.03 -8.97 -37.70
C HIS A 1175 0.61 -10.30 -37.05
N TRP A 1176 0.69 -10.40 -35.72
CA TRP A 1176 0.22 -11.56 -34.96
C TRP A 1176 -1.26 -11.86 -35.22
N VAL A 1177 -2.15 -10.89 -35.01
CA VAL A 1177 -3.60 -11.11 -35.07
C VAL A 1177 -4.10 -11.30 -36.52
N LYS A 1178 -3.52 -10.62 -37.52
CA LYS A 1178 -4.00 -10.72 -38.92
C LYS A 1178 -3.37 -11.85 -39.74
N GLN A 1179 -2.15 -12.28 -39.41
CA GLN A 1179 -1.38 -13.21 -40.26
C GLN A 1179 -0.95 -14.46 -39.51
N LEU A 1180 -0.16 -14.30 -38.43
CA LEU A 1180 0.46 -15.46 -37.78
C LEU A 1180 -0.55 -16.35 -37.04
N ILE A 1181 -1.45 -15.79 -36.23
CA ILE A 1181 -2.45 -16.59 -35.50
C ILE A 1181 -3.37 -17.37 -36.48
N PRO A 1182 -3.95 -16.75 -37.53
CA PRO A 1182 -4.69 -17.50 -38.54
C PRO A 1182 -3.88 -18.62 -39.21
N GLU A 1183 -2.59 -18.40 -39.49
CA GLU A 1183 -1.70 -19.40 -40.09
C GLU A 1183 -1.43 -20.57 -39.13
N ILE A 1184 -1.11 -20.28 -37.87
CA ILE A 1184 -0.82 -21.28 -36.82
C ILE A 1184 -2.04 -22.17 -36.55
N TYR A 1185 -3.22 -21.56 -36.42
CA TYR A 1185 -4.45 -22.30 -36.11
C TYR A 1185 -5.09 -22.95 -37.34
N GLY A 1186 -4.65 -22.62 -38.56
CA GLY A 1186 -5.12 -23.23 -39.81
C GLY A 1186 -6.62 -23.08 -40.09
N VAL A 1187 -7.31 -22.17 -39.40
CA VAL A 1187 -8.77 -21.99 -39.47
C VAL A 1187 -9.11 -20.53 -39.75
N HIS A 1188 -9.94 -20.27 -40.75
CA HIS A 1188 -10.49 -18.94 -40.99
C HIS A 1188 -11.53 -18.59 -39.91
N GLY A 1189 -11.36 -17.45 -39.24
CA GLY A 1189 -12.27 -16.94 -38.22
C GLY A 1189 -11.86 -15.55 -37.73
N THR A 1190 -12.72 -14.92 -36.93
CA THR A 1190 -12.43 -13.61 -36.34
C THR A 1190 -11.61 -13.77 -35.06
N TYR A 1191 -10.50 -13.05 -34.98
CA TYR A 1191 -9.60 -13.02 -33.83
C TYR A 1191 -9.62 -11.64 -33.19
N TYR A 1192 -9.60 -11.61 -31.86
CA TYR A 1192 -9.64 -10.39 -31.06
C TYR A 1192 -8.46 -10.36 -30.08
N ALA A 1193 -7.84 -9.19 -29.97
CA ALA A 1193 -6.97 -8.82 -28.86
C ALA A 1193 -7.76 -7.86 -27.96
N ILE A 1194 -7.97 -8.24 -26.71
CA ILE A 1194 -8.69 -7.41 -25.73
C ILE A 1194 -7.75 -7.00 -24.59
N HIS A 1195 -7.98 -5.81 -24.04
CA HIS A 1195 -7.21 -5.27 -22.93
C HIS A 1195 -7.83 -5.67 -21.59
N LEU A 1196 -6.98 -6.06 -20.64
CA LEU A 1196 -7.37 -6.47 -19.29
C LEU A 1196 -6.93 -5.49 -18.21
N ARG A 1197 -5.70 -4.97 -18.32
CA ARG A 1197 -5.09 -4.19 -17.25
C ARG A 1197 -3.90 -3.34 -17.72
N TYR A 1198 -3.74 -2.24 -17.01
CA TYR A 1198 -2.84 -1.15 -17.34
C TYR A 1198 -1.63 -1.07 -16.39
N ARG A 1199 -0.45 -0.79 -16.98
CA ARG A 1199 0.73 -0.26 -16.31
C ARG A 1199 1.24 0.97 -17.03
N PRO A 1200 1.89 1.93 -16.33
CA PRO A 1200 2.67 2.96 -17.00
C PRO A 1200 3.69 2.32 -17.95
N GLY A 1201 3.46 2.44 -19.27
CA GLY A 1201 4.35 1.91 -20.31
C GLY A 1201 4.18 0.44 -20.70
N GLN A 1202 3.24 -0.32 -20.12
CA GLN A 1202 2.95 -1.72 -20.47
C GLN A 1202 1.46 -2.05 -20.35
N TRP A 1203 0.97 -3.00 -21.14
CA TRP A 1203 -0.44 -3.42 -21.14
C TRP A 1203 -0.51 -4.94 -21.22
N ASP A 1204 -1.47 -5.54 -20.52
CA ASP A 1204 -1.69 -6.98 -20.61
C ASP A 1204 -3.13 -7.27 -21.07
N GLY A 1205 -3.31 -8.36 -21.81
CA GLY A 1205 -4.58 -8.66 -22.47
C GLY A 1205 -4.78 -10.13 -22.82
N LEU A 1206 -5.92 -10.43 -23.43
CA LEU A 1206 -6.30 -11.77 -23.91
C LEU A 1206 -6.38 -11.80 -25.42
N LEU A 1207 -6.06 -12.96 -25.98
CA LEU A 1207 -6.33 -13.32 -27.37
C LEU A 1207 -7.52 -14.27 -27.40
N LEU A 1208 -8.57 -13.86 -28.11
CA LEU A 1208 -9.83 -14.59 -28.25
C LEU A 1208 -10.10 -14.92 -29.72
N LYS A 1209 -10.75 -16.06 -29.95
CA LYS A 1209 -11.25 -16.49 -31.26
C LYS A 1209 -12.76 -16.66 -31.20
N ALA A 1210 -13.49 -16.12 -32.18
CA ALA A 1210 -14.92 -16.36 -32.32
C ALA A 1210 -15.21 -17.80 -32.76
N ALA A 1211 -16.12 -18.49 -32.07
CA ALA A 1211 -16.51 -19.87 -32.36
C ALA A 1211 -17.65 -20.00 -33.39
N GLY A 1212 -18.23 -18.89 -33.84
CA GLY A 1212 -19.36 -18.82 -34.78
C GLY A 1212 -20.65 -18.29 -34.13
N ARG A 1213 -21.52 -17.67 -34.94
CA ARG A 1213 -22.74 -16.98 -34.48
C ARG A 1213 -23.97 -17.87 -34.73
N GLU A 1214 -24.50 -18.53 -33.70
CA GLU A 1214 -25.66 -19.42 -33.85
C GLU A 1214 -27.02 -18.69 -33.79
N ASP A 1215 -27.13 -17.52 -33.13
CA ASP A 1215 -28.32 -16.66 -33.20
C ASP A 1215 -28.00 -15.25 -32.65
N SER A 1216 -28.70 -14.21 -33.10
CA SER A 1216 -28.50 -12.81 -32.65
C SER A 1216 -29.04 -12.51 -31.23
N SER A 1217 -29.78 -13.46 -30.65
CA SER A 1217 -30.39 -13.34 -29.32
C SER A 1217 -29.57 -13.99 -28.19
N GLN A 1218 -28.53 -14.76 -28.54
CA GLN A 1218 -27.64 -15.42 -27.58
C GLN A 1218 -26.27 -14.71 -27.54
N PRO A 1219 -25.58 -14.73 -26.40
CA PRO A 1219 -24.22 -14.21 -26.31
C PRO A 1219 -23.29 -14.96 -27.26
N GLU A 1220 -22.37 -14.23 -27.88
CA GLU A 1220 -21.44 -14.81 -28.86
C GLU A 1220 -20.38 -15.66 -28.14
N THR A 1221 -20.17 -16.88 -28.64
CA THR A 1221 -19.20 -17.82 -28.05
C THR A 1221 -17.78 -17.50 -28.51
N MET A 1222 -16.91 -17.29 -27.54
CA MET A 1222 -15.48 -17.01 -27.71
C MET A 1222 -14.64 -18.14 -27.12
N ILE A 1223 -13.45 -18.34 -27.67
CA ILE A 1223 -12.46 -19.30 -27.16
C ILE A 1223 -11.19 -18.54 -26.83
N LYS A 1224 -10.64 -18.71 -25.63
CA LYS A 1224 -9.32 -18.17 -25.29
C LYS A 1224 -8.23 -18.97 -26.00
N ILE A 1225 -7.39 -18.27 -26.76
CA ILE A 1225 -6.31 -18.86 -27.57
C ILE A 1225 -4.92 -18.41 -27.13
N GLY A 1226 -4.83 -17.46 -26.19
CA GLY A 1226 -3.57 -16.98 -25.65
C GLY A 1226 -3.70 -15.70 -24.83
N ASN A 1227 -2.55 -15.23 -24.38
CA ASN A 1227 -2.35 -13.98 -23.66
C ASN A 1227 -1.42 -13.06 -24.45
N LEU A 1228 -1.49 -11.76 -24.17
CA LEU A 1228 -0.62 -10.77 -24.79
C LEU A 1228 -0.07 -9.79 -23.74
N HIS A 1229 1.18 -9.40 -23.94
CA HIS A 1229 1.90 -8.40 -23.14
C HIS A 1229 2.49 -7.34 -24.07
N VAL A 1230 1.92 -6.13 -24.09
CA VAL A 1230 2.35 -5.04 -24.99
C VAL A 1230 3.44 -4.20 -24.33
N LEU A 1231 4.56 -4.03 -25.03
CA LEU A 1231 5.65 -3.12 -24.66
C LEU A 1231 5.49 -1.79 -25.40
N THR A 1232 5.02 -0.74 -24.73
CA THR A 1232 4.99 0.59 -25.36
C THR A 1232 6.35 1.27 -25.24
N MET A 1233 7.22 1.07 -26.24
CA MET A 1233 8.21 2.09 -26.63
C MET A 1233 7.59 2.94 -27.75
N VAL A 1234 6.52 3.68 -27.43
CA VAL A 1234 5.99 4.68 -28.35
C VAL A 1234 6.88 5.90 -28.19
N GLY A 1235 7.65 6.23 -29.23
CA GLY A 1235 8.77 7.17 -29.19
C GLY A 1235 8.44 8.65 -28.90
N ASN A 1236 7.34 8.98 -28.21
CA ASN A 1236 6.94 10.36 -27.91
C ASN A 1236 6.14 10.55 -26.60
N GLY A 1237 6.14 9.61 -25.65
CA GLY A 1237 5.52 9.86 -24.33
C GLY A 1237 4.00 10.14 -24.32
N ASP A 1238 3.33 9.99 -25.47
CA ASP A 1238 1.88 10.08 -25.57
C ASP A 1238 1.27 8.78 -25.05
N TYR A 1239 0.60 8.86 -23.90
CA TYR A 1239 -0.26 7.80 -23.40
C TYR A 1239 -1.36 7.51 -24.43
N LEU A 1240 -1.55 6.24 -24.79
CA LEU A 1240 -2.77 5.85 -25.52
C LEU A 1240 -3.97 6.27 -24.67
N PRO A 1241 -4.92 7.05 -25.23
CA PRO A 1241 -6.13 7.40 -24.50
C PRO A 1241 -6.83 6.11 -24.08
N ARG A 1242 -7.26 6.02 -22.81
CA ARG A 1242 -8.22 5.00 -22.36
C ARG A 1242 -9.35 4.96 -23.38
N ARG A 1243 -9.49 3.88 -24.15
CA ARG A 1243 -10.64 3.74 -25.05
C ARG A 1243 -11.83 3.32 -24.20
N GLU A 1244 -13.03 3.73 -24.61
CA GLU A 1244 -14.26 3.30 -23.95
C GLU A 1244 -14.47 1.79 -24.17
N SER A 1245 -15.05 1.11 -23.16
CA SER A 1245 -15.49 -0.27 -23.32
C SER A 1245 -16.58 -0.37 -24.39
N VAL A 1246 -16.64 -1.54 -25.04
CA VAL A 1246 -17.67 -1.88 -26.02
C VAL A 1246 -18.58 -2.93 -25.41
N ASP A 1247 -19.89 -2.73 -25.54
CA ASP A 1247 -20.91 -3.73 -25.23
C ASP A 1247 -20.86 -4.86 -26.25
N VAL A 1248 -20.43 -6.04 -25.82
CA VAL A 1248 -20.22 -7.20 -26.69
C VAL A 1248 -21.07 -8.42 -26.31
N ASN A 1249 -21.39 -8.57 -25.02
CA ASN A 1249 -22.12 -9.71 -24.46
C ASN A 1249 -21.58 -11.07 -24.97
N TRP A 1250 -20.33 -11.38 -24.64
CA TRP A 1250 -19.64 -12.59 -25.04
C TRP A 1250 -19.64 -13.65 -23.93
N ILE A 1251 -19.63 -14.93 -24.31
CA ILE A 1251 -19.30 -16.02 -23.39
C ILE A 1251 -17.99 -16.64 -23.86
N VAL A 1252 -16.96 -16.59 -23.01
CA VAL A 1252 -15.69 -17.26 -23.27
C VAL A 1252 -15.71 -18.64 -22.62
N LEU A 1253 -15.43 -19.67 -23.43
CA LEU A 1253 -15.31 -21.06 -23.01
C LEU A 1253 -13.89 -21.41 -22.53
#